data_AF-A0A4Z2DN27-F1
#
_entry.id   AF-A0A4Z2DN27-F1
#
_cell.length_a   1.000
_cell.length_b   1.000
_cell.length_c   1.000
_cell.angle_alpha   90.00
_cell.angle_beta   90.00
_cell.angle_gamma   90.00
#
_symmetry.space_group_name_H-M   'P 1'
#
loop_
_entity.id
_entity.type
_entity.pdbx_description
1 polymer ?
#
loop_
_entity_poly.entity_id
_entity_poly.type
_entity_poly.pdbx_seq_one_letter_code
_entity_poly.pdbx_strand_id
1 'polypeptide(L)'
;MLQAVYPYEGPFPGTLKFSRDEIFLDIREENEYWRLVSKIDGTLGCVPTNFVKRCETKDDGLIQQYARKALISLTASSEKEIQGKDDLVKLLLEIARKKPDENKILCEEFSNLKMSVREKSEPTRDTALTLKAENTTPTLKAIDLPKNFESRLVDTIRLGTNCSYSNCRAVFFAVIDLLSTIPEMKQSFQVYNMSSDTARTEKDYSQSPDWYLLKIKLGYFESRQNNDQECNWSLHDNKHDILERLNELITLLERADPKLVTCYLHFAKFQPVLSLIGLYQRETINQIRSRLLRSIGICCSLDSDCIRICLGSILPIEIVRELRFSSRRDFSHLALRLRFLSILVAQSESLPVDLYASFDQDLFTHLIDLCDTTKEEQSLIDVENQTPDNQILVADEFDQYEQNSQYYMLSYSVAVFLLACNWHFTSVYRLSTPESNLVDSKSPLLKALLAKPIASRLFLETIIQTFNRHLDPTFMITFLPDNKHYDPVNDLTQWASFARFDSNWTDSSKKNLEDFLKNFEANSHSHRNIHNDLEYIQSLWIRNINQSVGSSSKPTLPVHANIITPPDSVVKFLCDLFSFSDTAALIYHNDLDVIIEVINRKMRDEGSNSELLPHLLLLLDLICINSNIVDKGSSKIHDTEELLSSISQTSSLSLRCKTLATASQNQIKSIIGSLSEKS
;
A
#
# COMPACT_ATOMS: atom_id res chain seq x y z
N MET A 1 3.49 32.42 -21.33
CA MET A 1 4.59 31.67 -21.98
C MET A 1 4.78 30.34 -21.27
N LEU A 2 5.61 29.45 -21.80
CA LEU A 2 6.00 28.20 -21.15
C LEU A 2 7.48 28.23 -20.81
N GLN A 3 7.86 27.68 -19.67
CA GLN A 3 9.25 27.53 -19.25
C GLN A 3 9.56 26.05 -19.03
N ALA A 4 10.66 25.56 -19.63
CA ALA A 4 11.17 24.21 -19.42
C ALA A 4 11.56 24.01 -17.94
N VAL A 5 10.91 23.04 -17.29
CA VAL A 5 11.26 22.61 -15.92
C VAL A 5 12.38 21.57 -15.96
N TYR A 6 12.48 20.82 -17.07
CA TYR A 6 13.47 19.77 -17.30
C TYR A 6 14.10 19.90 -18.69
N PRO A 7 15.36 19.46 -18.90
CA PRO A 7 15.92 19.32 -20.24
C PRO A 7 15.25 18.14 -20.97
N TYR A 8 15.15 18.21 -22.29
CA TYR A 8 14.48 17.21 -23.11
C TYR A 8 15.25 16.94 -24.41
N GLU A 9 15.57 15.67 -24.64
CA GLU A 9 16.07 15.15 -25.91
C GLU A 9 15.26 13.90 -26.29
N GLY A 10 14.13 14.12 -26.96
CA GLY A 10 13.27 13.05 -27.45
C GLY A 10 13.66 12.55 -28.85
N PRO A 11 13.37 11.27 -29.19
CA PRO A 11 13.63 10.70 -30.51
C PRO A 11 12.52 11.00 -31.54
N PHE A 12 11.45 11.72 -31.15
CA PHE A 12 10.27 11.86 -31.98
C PHE A 12 10.43 12.95 -33.05
N PRO A 13 10.12 12.67 -34.33
CA PRO A 13 10.13 13.66 -35.38
C PRO A 13 9.09 14.76 -35.08
N GLY A 14 9.52 16.03 -35.13
CA GLY A 14 8.67 17.19 -34.81
C GLY A 14 8.74 17.68 -33.37
N THR A 15 9.50 17.03 -32.48
CA THR A 15 9.73 17.50 -31.11
C THR A 15 10.96 18.41 -31.02
N LEU A 16 10.91 19.39 -30.11
CA LEU A 16 12.03 20.30 -29.86
C LEU A 16 12.99 19.70 -28.85
N LYS A 17 14.30 19.83 -29.10
CA LYS A 17 15.33 19.60 -28.09
C LYS A 17 15.52 20.86 -27.27
N PHE A 18 15.53 20.80 -25.95
CA PHE A 18 15.63 21.98 -25.11
C PHE A 18 16.32 21.73 -23.77
N SER A 19 16.90 22.79 -23.21
CA SER A 19 17.55 22.77 -21.89
C SER A 19 16.61 23.26 -20.80
N ARG A 20 16.97 22.97 -19.54
CA ARG A 20 16.25 23.49 -18.37
C ARG A 20 16.19 25.02 -18.40
N ASP A 21 15.06 25.56 -17.96
CA ASP A 21 14.74 26.99 -17.88
C ASP A 21 14.59 27.72 -19.23
N GLU A 22 14.66 27.00 -20.36
CA GLU A 22 14.39 27.54 -21.69
C GLU A 22 12.92 27.98 -21.82
N ILE A 23 12.69 29.15 -22.43
CA ILE A 23 11.35 29.76 -22.53
C ILE A 23 10.80 29.61 -23.94
N PHE A 24 9.54 29.20 -24.03
CA PHE A 24 8.81 29.03 -25.27
C PHE A 24 7.53 29.88 -25.32
N LEU A 25 7.16 30.28 -26.54
CA LEU A 25 5.83 30.80 -26.82
C LEU A 25 4.86 29.63 -26.92
N ASP A 26 3.84 29.61 -26.06
CA ASP A 26 2.74 28.64 -26.10
C ASP A 26 1.79 29.00 -27.26
N ILE A 27 1.59 28.08 -28.20
CA ILE A 27 0.78 28.36 -29.40
C ILE A 27 -0.56 27.63 -29.30
N ARG A 28 -0.52 26.29 -29.21
CA ARG A 28 -1.74 25.46 -29.13
C ARG A 28 -1.44 24.12 -28.48
N GLU A 29 -2.49 23.52 -27.92
CA GLU A 29 -2.47 22.13 -27.44
C GLU A 29 -2.74 21.20 -28.62
N GLU A 30 -1.84 20.23 -28.87
CA GLU A 30 -2.04 19.20 -29.89
C GLU A 30 -2.83 18.01 -29.32
N ASN A 31 -2.57 17.68 -28.05
CA ASN A 31 -3.30 16.71 -27.24
C ASN A 31 -2.96 16.91 -25.74
N GLU A 32 -3.47 16.03 -24.88
CA GLU A 32 -3.25 16.08 -23.42
C GLU A 32 -1.75 16.06 -23.03
N TYR A 33 -0.89 15.49 -23.87
CA TYR A 33 0.52 15.25 -23.57
C TYR A 33 1.48 16.21 -24.28
N TRP A 34 1.05 16.85 -25.38
CA TRP A 34 1.92 17.63 -26.26
C TRP A 34 1.36 19.00 -26.56
N ARG A 35 2.22 20.01 -26.42
CA ARG A 35 1.95 21.39 -26.82
C ARG A 35 2.86 21.82 -27.95
N LEU A 36 2.29 22.47 -28.95
CA LEU A 36 3.05 23.10 -30.01
C LEU A 36 3.54 24.45 -29.53
N VAL A 37 4.85 24.67 -29.60
CA VAL A 37 5.50 25.88 -29.10
C VAL A 37 6.55 26.41 -30.07
N SER A 38 6.97 27.66 -29.86
CA SER A 38 8.09 28.27 -30.58
C SER A 38 9.21 28.72 -29.65
N LYS A 39 10.45 28.47 -30.08
CA LYS A 39 11.68 28.99 -29.45
C LYS A 39 11.97 30.44 -29.85
N ILE A 40 12.92 31.07 -29.16
CA ILE A 40 13.38 32.44 -29.47
C ILE A 40 14.06 32.56 -30.84
N ASP A 41 14.50 31.47 -31.44
CA ASP A 41 15.07 31.41 -32.78
C ASP A 41 14.00 31.26 -33.87
N GLY A 42 12.73 31.06 -33.49
CA GLY A 42 11.61 30.84 -34.40
C GLY A 42 11.34 29.36 -34.72
N THR A 43 12.15 28.43 -34.24
CA THR A 43 11.95 26.99 -34.46
C THR A 43 10.64 26.54 -33.84
N LEU A 44 9.82 25.83 -34.63
CA LEU A 44 8.57 25.24 -34.19
C LEU A 44 8.72 23.75 -33.94
N GLY A 45 8.06 23.29 -32.89
CA GLY A 45 7.88 21.87 -32.63
C GLY A 45 7.17 21.63 -31.31
N CYS A 46 6.92 20.37 -31.03
CA CYS A 46 6.15 19.96 -29.86
C CYS A 46 7.05 19.79 -28.64
N VAL A 47 6.52 20.18 -27.48
CA VAL A 47 7.11 19.93 -26.16
C VAL A 47 6.12 19.16 -25.28
N PRO A 48 6.59 18.24 -24.42
CA PRO A 48 5.71 17.52 -23.51
C PRO A 48 5.13 18.44 -22.42
N THR A 49 3.82 18.35 -22.15
CA THR A 49 3.12 19.21 -21.18
C THR A 49 3.70 19.11 -19.77
N ASN A 50 4.17 17.93 -19.36
CA ASN A 50 4.79 17.67 -18.06
C ASN A 50 6.25 18.19 -17.93
N PHE A 51 6.87 18.62 -19.03
CA PHE A 51 8.22 19.17 -19.05
C PHE A 51 8.26 20.69 -18.96
N VAL A 52 7.10 21.34 -19.06
CA VAL A 52 6.99 22.79 -19.12
C VAL A 52 5.95 23.30 -18.12
N LYS A 53 6.23 24.43 -17.48
CA LYS A 53 5.28 25.14 -16.61
C LYS A 53 4.84 26.44 -17.26
N ARG A 54 3.60 26.88 -16.99
CA ARG A 54 3.18 28.23 -17.37
C ARG A 54 4.00 29.25 -16.60
N CYS A 55 4.55 30.21 -17.34
CA CYS A 55 5.27 31.34 -16.80
C CYS A 55 4.54 32.62 -17.26
N GLU A 56 4.22 33.46 -16.29
CA GLU A 56 3.67 34.79 -16.53
C GLU A 56 4.81 35.74 -16.92
N THR A 57 4.78 36.19 -18.17
CA THR A 57 5.72 37.20 -18.67
C THR A 57 4.90 38.47 -18.92
N LYS A 58 5.27 39.57 -18.27
CA LYS A 58 4.61 40.89 -18.43
C LYS A 58 5.13 41.68 -19.64
N ASP A 59 6.01 41.09 -20.43
CA ASP A 59 6.65 41.72 -21.59
C ASP A 59 5.99 41.25 -22.89
N ASP A 60 4.96 41.98 -23.30
CA ASP A 60 4.25 41.76 -24.56
C ASP A 60 5.17 41.93 -25.79
N GLY A 61 6.26 42.68 -25.66
CA GLY A 61 7.25 42.85 -26.73
C GLY A 61 8.03 41.57 -27.01
N LEU A 62 8.40 40.84 -25.96
CA LEU A 62 9.05 39.53 -26.08
C LEU A 62 8.11 38.50 -26.72
N ILE A 63 6.83 38.47 -26.34
CA ILE A 63 5.83 37.57 -26.91
C ILE A 63 5.67 37.82 -28.42
N GLN A 64 5.59 39.09 -28.83
CA GLN A 64 5.53 39.47 -30.25
C GLN A 64 6.81 39.08 -31.02
N GLN A 65 7.97 39.20 -30.39
CA GLN A 65 9.24 38.82 -31.01
C GLN A 65 9.29 37.32 -31.33
N TYR A 66 8.85 36.48 -30.40
CA TYR A 66 8.73 35.04 -30.61
C TYR A 66 7.74 34.72 -31.75
N ALA A 67 6.57 35.36 -31.76
CA ALA A 67 5.56 35.14 -32.80
C ALA A 67 6.05 35.55 -34.20
N ARG A 68 6.77 36.68 -34.32
CA ARG A 68 7.36 37.14 -35.59
C ARG A 68 8.41 36.18 -36.12
N LYS A 69 9.29 35.67 -35.25
CA LYS A 69 10.32 34.69 -35.66
C LYS A 69 9.72 33.33 -36.04
N ALA A 70 8.68 32.89 -35.36
CA ALA A 70 7.91 31.71 -35.74
C ALA A 70 7.30 31.84 -37.15
N LEU A 71 6.72 32.99 -37.48
CA LEU A 71 6.18 33.29 -38.81
C LEU A 71 7.25 33.25 -39.92
N ILE A 72 8.45 33.77 -39.64
CA ILE A 72 9.58 33.70 -40.57
C ILE A 72 10.00 32.24 -40.81
N SER A 73 10.06 31.42 -39.75
CA SER A 73 10.39 29.99 -39.90
C SER A 73 9.34 29.20 -40.69
N LEU A 74 8.05 29.56 -40.57
CA LEU A 74 6.93 28.94 -41.32
C LEU A 74 6.91 29.29 -42.79
N THR A 75 7.32 30.52 -43.13
CA THR A 75 7.35 31.02 -44.52
C THR A 75 8.60 30.56 -45.25
N ALA A 76 9.72 30.35 -44.55
CA ALA A 76 10.95 29.78 -45.11
C ALA A 76 10.90 28.26 -45.34
N SER A 77 10.02 27.53 -44.65
CA SER A 77 9.93 26.07 -44.74
C SER A 77 8.81 25.63 -45.70
N SER A 78 9.12 25.37 -46.97
CA SER A 78 8.14 24.89 -47.96
C SER A 78 7.91 23.37 -47.96
N GLU A 79 8.64 22.60 -47.13
CA GLU A 79 8.67 21.13 -47.21
C GLU A 79 8.03 20.38 -46.01
N LYS A 80 7.58 21.07 -44.96
CA LYS A 80 6.94 20.41 -43.80
C LYS A 80 5.42 20.61 -43.83
N GLU A 81 4.68 19.53 -44.08
CA GLU A 81 3.23 19.47 -43.90
C GLU A 81 2.90 19.59 -42.40
N ILE A 82 2.74 20.82 -41.91
CA ILE A 82 2.20 21.09 -40.58
C ILE A 82 0.68 21.13 -40.70
N GLN A 83 0.00 20.25 -39.97
CA GLN A 83 -1.46 20.16 -39.97
C GLN A 83 -2.07 21.48 -39.45
N GLY A 84 -2.94 22.10 -40.26
CA GLY A 84 -3.60 23.37 -39.93
C GLY A 84 -2.70 24.62 -40.10
N LYS A 85 -1.77 24.61 -41.07
CA LYS A 85 -0.82 25.71 -41.34
C LYS A 85 -1.49 27.09 -41.46
N ASP A 86 -2.64 27.19 -42.13
CA ASP A 86 -3.33 28.47 -42.33
C ASP A 86 -3.89 29.06 -41.03
N ASP A 87 -4.41 28.22 -40.14
CA ASP A 87 -4.95 28.64 -38.84
C ASP A 87 -3.82 29.02 -37.87
N LEU A 88 -2.70 28.30 -37.96
CA LEU A 88 -1.49 28.59 -37.20
C LEU A 88 -0.86 29.93 -37.63
N VAL A 89 -0.83 30.22 -38.93
CA VAL A 89 -0.38 31.52 -39.46
C VAL A 89 -1.30 32.65 -39.00
N LYS A 90 -2.63 32.46 -39.02
CA LYS A 90 -3.59 33.46 -38.49
C LYS A 90 -3.36 33.74 -37.00
N LEU A 91 -3.20 32.69 -36.19
CA LEU A 91 -2.98 32.80 -34.74
C LEU A 91 -1.67 33.53 -34.42
N LEU A 92 -0.57 33.18 -35.11
CA LEU A 92 0.71 33.87 -34.91
C LEU A 92 0.69 35.32 -35.42
N LEU A 93 -0.05 35.61 -36.49
CA LEU A 93 -0.28 36.98 -36.95
C LEU A 93 -1.09 37.79 -35.93
N GLU A 94 -2.06 37.19 -35.27
CA GLU A 94 -2.85 37.82 -34.20
C GLU A 94 -1.98 38.12 -32.97
N ILE A 95 -1.19 37.14 -32.51
CA ILE A 95 -0.24 37.30 -31.41
C ILE A 95 0.82 38.37 -31.74
N ALA A 96 1.30 38.44 -32.98
CA ALA A 96 2.27 39.43 -33.43
C ALA A 96 1.68 40.85 -33.65
N ARG A 97 0.35 40.99 -33.72
CA ARG A 97 -0.37 42.26 -34.01
C ARG A 97 -0.96 42.95 -32.78
N LYS A 98 -1.01 42.31 -31.60
CA LYS A 98 -1.44 42.98 -30.35
C LYS A 98 -0.52 44.19 -30.09
N LYS A 99 -1.00 45.41 -30.35
CA LYS A 99 -0.24 46.65 -30.08
C LYS A 99 -0.21 46.93 -28.56
N PRO A 100 0.91 47.41 -28.00
CA PRO A 100 0.86 48.23 -26.79
C PRO A 100 0.22 49.58 -27.14
N ASP A 101 -0.51 50.18 -26.21
CA ASP A 101 -1.31 51.39 -26.45
C ASP A 101 -0.53 52.55 -27.12
N GLU A 102 -1.15 53.03 -28.20
CA GLU A 102 -1.07 54.27 -28.98
C GLU A 102 0.24 55.03 -29.32
N ASN A 103 0.33 55.28 -30.64
CA ASN A 103 0.85 56.45 -31.37
C ASN A 103 2.29 56.48 -31.96
N LYS A 104 2.31 56.65 -33.30
CA LYS A 104 3.37 57.07 -34.24
C LYS A 104 4.45 56.03 -34.58
N ILE A 105 4.92 55.81 -35.82
CA ILE A 105 4.77 56.38 -37.18
C ILE A 105 5.33 55.35 -38.19
N LEU A 106 4.66 55.24 -39.35
CA LEU A 106 5.04 54.90 -40.74
C LEU A 106 6.24 53.99 -41.14
N CYS A 107 5.90 53.02 -41.99
CA CYS A 107 6.42 52.62 -43.32
C CYS A 107 7.91 52.62 -43.71
N GLU A 108 8.18 51.73 -44.69
CA GLU A 108 9.41 51.47 -45.47
C GLU A 108 10.32 50.42 -44.78
N GLU A 109 10.73 49.29 -45.38
CA GLU A 109 11.07 48.99 -46.77
C GLU A 109 10.80 47.49 -47.07
N PHE A 110 9.98 47.20 -48.08
CA PHE A 110 10.05 45.92 -48.82
C PHE A 110 10.29 46.27 -50.27
N SER A 111 11.54 46.15 -50.73
CA SER A 111 11.82 46.00 -52.15
C SER A 111 13.24 45.46 -52.33
N ASN A 112 13.38 44.60 -53.36
CA ASN A 112 14.61 44.02 -53.94
C ASN A 112 14.88 42.57 -53.41
N LEU A 113 14.95 41.49 -54.21
CA LEU A 113 15.18 41.33 -55.65
C LEU A 113 14.62 39.98 -56.19
N LYS A 114 13.94 40.10 -57.34
CA LYS A 114 13.85 39.27 -58.57
C LYS A 114 14.27 37.79 -58.60
N MET A 115 13.36 37.00 -59.18
CA MET A 115 13.57 35.69 -59.79
C MET A 115 14.36 35.73 -61.12
N SER A 116 15.03 34.62 -61.43
CA SER A 116 15.40 34.22 -62.80
C SER A 116 15.21 32.70 -62.95
N VAL A 117 14.44 32.31 -63.97
CA VAL A 117 14.14 30.93 -64.40
C VAL A 117 14.87 30.67 -65.72
N ARG A 118 15.37 29.45 -65.93
CA ARG A 118 15.71 28.88 -67.25
C ARG A 118 15.55 27.34 -67.17
N GLU A 119 14.46 26.79 -67.71
CA GLU A 119 14.34 26.00 -68.97
C GLU A 119 15.24 24.75 -69.01
N LYS A 120 14.84 23.51 -69.40
CA LYS A 120 13.79 23.08 -70.35
C LYS A 120 13.59 21.53 -70.32
N SER A 121 12.34 21.10 -70.58
CA SER A 121 11.83 19.94 -71.39
C SER A 121 12.23 18.46 -71.12
N GLU A 122 11.27 17.67 -70.58
CA GLU A 122 10.48 16.55 -71.20
C GLU A 122 10.95 15.81 -72.49
N PRO A 123 10.43 14.60 -72.88
CA PRO A 123 9.44 13.71 -72.23
C PRO A 123 9.55 12.15 -72.46
N THR A 124 8.65 11.40 -71.78
CA THR A 124 7.82 10.24 -72.22
C THR A 124 8.28 8.75 -72.26
N ARG A 125 7.43 7.95 -71.58
CA ARG A 125 6.66 6.75 -71.97
C ARG A 125 7.09 5.33 -71.54
N ASP A 126 6.24 4.80 -70.66
CA ASP A 126 5.77 3.42 -70.44
C ASP A 126 6.22 2.32 -71.41
N THR A 127 6.71 1.21 -70.84
CA THR A 127 6.24 -0.13 -71.20
C THR A 127 6.53 -1.12 -70.06
N ALA A 128 5.50 -1.79 -69.58
CA ALA A 128 5.62 -2.99 -68.76
C ALA A 128 6.09 -4.17 -69.63
N LEU A 129 6.94 -5.05 -69.08
CA LEU A 129 6.80 -6.52 -69.11
C LEU A 129 8.05 -7.26 -68.59
N THR A 130 7.77 -8.32 -67.83
CA THR A 130 8.54 -9.57 -67.64
C THR A 130 9.65 -9.67 -66.56
N LEU A 131 9.22 -10.18 -65.41
CA LEU A 131 9.81 -11.27 -64.61
C LEU A 131 11.15 -11.85 -65.08
N LYS A 132 12.19 -11.74 -64.24
CA LYS A 132 13.11 -12.84 -63.94
C LYS A 132 13.40 -12.85 -62.45
N ALA A 133 13.06 -13.98 -61.82
CA ALA A 133 13.33 -14.29 -60.44
C ALA A 133 14.83 -14.48 -60.22
N GLU A 134 15.42 -13.68 -59.33
CA GLU A 134 16.65 -14.03 -58.65
C GLU A 134 16.31 -14.37 -57.20
N ASN A 135 16.33 -15.67 -56.91
CA ASN A 135 16.22 -16.23 -55.58
C ASN A 135 17.43 -15.77 -54.75
N THR A 136 17.25 -14.74 -53.94
CA THR A 136 18.05 -14.54 -52.73
C THR A 136 17.10 -14.57 -51.54
N THR A 137 17.11 -15.71 -50.85
CA THR A 137 16.52 -15.86 -49.53
C THR A 137 17.13 -14.82 -48.59
N PRO A 138 16.36 -13.86 -48.04
CA PRO A 138 16.88 -13.02 -46.96
C PRO A 138 16.92 -13.91 -45.71
N THR A 139 18.13 -14.27 -45.28
CA THR A 139 18.33 -14.80 -43.93
C THR A 139 18.02 -13.65 -42.96
N LEU A 140 16.84 -13.71 -42.34
CA LEU A 140 16.41 -12.79 -41.29
C LEU A 140 17.47 -12.78 -40.18
N LYS A 141 18.22 -11.68 -40.05
CA LYS A 141 19.12 -11.46 -38.92
C LYS A 141 18.25 -11.24 -37.68
N ALA A 142 18.47 -12.06 -36.64
CA ALA A 142 17.86 -11.87 -35.34
C ALA A 142 18.21 -10.45 -34.81
N ILE A 143 17.20 -9.76 -34.28
CA ILE A 143 17.37 -8.42 -33.70
C ILE A 143 17.90 -8.60 -32.28
N ASP A 144 19.16 -8.27 -32.03
CA ASP A 144 19.73 -8.24 -30.68
C ASP A 144 19.14 -7.06 -29.89
N LEU A 145 18.20 -7.33 -28.99
CA LEU A 145 17.64 -6.32 -28.09
C LEU A 145 18.66 -5.91 -27.01
N PRO A 146 18.73 -4.62 -26.64
CA PRO A 146 19.58 -4.16 -25.53
C PRO A 146 19.25 -4.89 -24.23
N LYS A 147 20.27 -5.20 -23.42
CA LYS A 147 20.09 -5.89 -22.11
C LYS A 147 19.19 -5.15 -21.11
N ASN A 148 19.02 -3.85 -21.26
CA ASN A 148 18.18 -2.99 -20.42
C ASN A 148 16.86 -2.58 -21.10
N PHE A 149 16.43 -3.30 -22.14
CA PHE A 149 15.21 -2.98 -22.87
C PHE A 149 13.96 -3.05 -21.98
N GLU A 150 13.81 -4.11 -21.19
CA GLU A 150 12.69 -4.25 -20.23
C GLU A 150 12.63 -3.06 -19.28
N SER A 151 13.73 -2.75 -18.58
CA SER A 151 13.76 -1.68 -17.59
C SER A 151 13.41 -0.33 -18.22
N ARG A 152 13.98 -0.02 -19.38
CA ARG A 152 13.71 1.23 -20.10
C ARG A 152 12.26 1.36 -20.55
N LEU A 153 11.67 0.28 -21.08
CA LEU A 153 10.29 0.32 -21.53
C LEU A 153 9.33 0.44 -20.35
N VAL A 154 9.56 -0.29 -19.26
CA VAL A 154 8.79 -0.16 -18.02
C VAL A 154 8.89 1.25 -17.44
N ASP A 155 10.10 1.82 -17.35
CA ASP A 155 10.30 3.20 -16.89
C ASP A 155 9.60 4.23 -17.82
N THR A 156 9.60 3.99 -19.13
CA THR A 156 8.93 4.87 -20.11
C THR A 156 7.41 4.82 -19.95
N ILE A 157 6.83 3.62 -19.83
CA ILE A 157 5.39 3.44 -19.57
C ILE A 157 5.03 4.14 -18.27
N ARG A 158 5.86 3.97 -17.24
CA ARG A 158 5.64 4.55 -15.93
C ARG A 158 5.65 6.08 -15.96
N LEU A 159 6.60 6.70 -16.64
CA LEU A 159 6.64 8.15 -16.84
C LEU A 159 5.43 8.69 -17.61
N GLY A 160 4.94 7.93 -18.59
CA GLY A 160 3.79 8.35 -19.40
C GLY A 160 2.44 8.19 -18.71
N THR A 161 2.29 7.19 -17.83
CA THR A 161 0.99 6.77 -17.27
C THR A 161 0.82 7.01 -15.78
N ASN A 162 1.92 7.19 -15.03
CA ASN A 162 1.93 7.26 -13.56
C ASN A 162 1.28 6.04 -12.87
N CYS A 163 1.19 4.90 -13.57
CA CYS A 163 0.73 3.62 -13.02
C CYS A 163 1.78 2.99 -12.10
N SER A 164 1.37 2.06 -11.24
CA SER A 164 2.29 1.31 -10.38
C SER A 164 3.31 0.49 -11.19
N TYR A 165 4.46 0.19 -10.59
CA TYR A 165 5.52 -0.55 -11.25
C TYR A 165 5.06 -1.95 -11.64
N SER A 166 4.27 -2.60 -10.78
CA SER A 166 3.63 -3.89 -11.06
C SER A 166 2.75 -3.83 -12.30
N ASN A 167 1.93 -2.78 -12.44
CA ASN A 167 1.04 -2.61 -13.58
C ASN A 167 1.85 -2.33 -14.85
N CYS A 168 2.88 -1.48 -14.77
CA CYS A 168 3.76 -1.20 -15.92
C CYS A 168 4.51 -2.45 -16.39
N ARG A 169 4.95 -3.31 -15.47
CA ARG A 169 5.58 -4.61 -15.77
C ARG A 169 4.57 -5.59 -16.39
N ALA A 170 3.33 -5.61 -15.89
CA ALA A 170 2.26 -6.41 -16.49
C ALA A 170 1.95 -5.96 -17.93
N VAL A 171 1.87 -4.66 -18.18
CA VAL A 171 1.72 -4.08 -19.52
C VAL A 171 2.90 -4.45 -20.42
N PHE A 172 4.13 -4.39 -19.92
CA PHE A 172 5.31 -4.83 -20.66
C PHE A 172 5.15 -6.28 -21.13
N PHE A 173 4.83 -7.22 -20.23
CA PHE A 173 4.63 -8.61 -20.60
C PHE A 173 3.48 -8.79 -21.60
N ALA A 174 2.36 -8.10 -21.41
CA ALA A 174 1.24 -8.17 -22.35
C ALA A 174 1.62 -7.69 -23.76
N VAL A 175 2.41 -6.62 -23.87
CA VAL A 175 2.94 -6.13 -25.16
C VAL A 175 3.90 -7.14 -25.78
N ILE A 176 4.81 -7.72 -24.99
CA ILE A 176 5.77 -8.74 -25.46
C ILE A 176 5.03 -9.99 -25.94
N ASP A 177 3.98 -10.39 -25.23
CA ASP A 177 3.17 -11.57 -25.56
C ASP A 177 2.38 -11.35 -26.87
N LEU A 178 1.84 -10.13 -27.07
CA LEU A 178 1.21 -9.73 -28.33
C LEU A 178 2.22 -9.69 -29.49
N LEU A 179 3.40 -9.10 -29.29
CA LEU A 179 4.45 -9.05 -30.32
C LEU A 179 4.97 -10.45 -30.67
N SER A 180 4.95 -11.39 -29.72
CA SER A 180 5.35 -12.79 -29.93
C SER A 180 4.36 -13.58 -30.79
N THR A 181 3.16 -13.04 -31.07
CA THR A 181 2.24 -13.61 -32.07
C THR A 181 2.78 -13.48 -33.49
N ILE A 182 3.68 -12.52 -33.73
CA ILE A 182 4.34 -12.30 -35.01
C ILE A 182 5.54 -13.27 -35.11
N PRO A 183 5.52 -14.25 -36.04
CA PRO A 183 6.53 -15.32 -36.08
C PRO A 183 7.98 -14.82 -36.20
N GLU A 184 8.18 -13.70 -36.90
CA GLU A 184 9.48 -13.06 -37.13
C GLU A 184 10.08 -12.46 -35.86
N MET A 185 9.24 -12.01 -34.92
CA MET A 185 9.67 -11.36 -33.67
C MET A 185 9.73 -12.33 -32.48
N LYS A 186 9.08 -13.48 -32.59
CA LYS A 186 9.00 -14.50 -31.52
C LYS A 186 10.37 -14.94 -31.00
N GLN A 187 11.36 -15.12 -31.87
CA GLN A 187 12.72 -15.54 -31.49
C GLN A 187 13.44 -14.48 -30.65
N SER A 188 13.26 -13.19 -30.96
CA SER A 188 13.91 -12.08 -30.26
C SER A 188 13.35 -11.85 -28.84
N PHE A 189 12.09 -12.20 -28.61
CA PHE A 189 11.40 -11.97 -27.34
C PHE A 189 11.28 -13.20 -26.42
N GLN A 190 11.65 -14.39 -26.90
CA GLN A 190 11.65 -15.63 -26.10
C GLN A 190 12.46 -15.52 -24.80
N VAL A 191 13.51 -14.70 -24.76
CA VAL A 191 14.35 -14.48 -23.56
C VAL A 191 13.57 -13.80 -22.42
N TYR A 192 12.56 -12.99 -22.74
CA TYR A 192 11.77 -12.24 -21.75
C TYR A 192 10.56 -13.04 -21.22
N ASN A 193 10.12 -14.09 -21.92
CA ASN A 193 9.02 -14.95 -21.44
C ASN A 193 9.44 -15.89 -20.30
N MET A 194 10.74 -16.04 -20.07
CA MET A 194 11.26 -16.65 -18.85
C MET A 194 11.44 -15.54 -17.82
N SER A 195 10.76 -15.66 -16.68
CA SER A 195 10.87 -14.75 -15.54
C SER A 195 12.29 -14.73 -14.96
N SER A 196 13.21 -14.07 -15.65
CA SER A 196 14.55 -13.84 -15.14
C SER A 196 14.46 -12.67 -14.17
N ASP A 197 14.25 -12.98 -12.89
CA ASP A 197 14.48 -12.06 -11.78
C ASP A 197 16.00 -11.83 -11.67
N THR A 198 16.58 -11.19 -12.70
CA THR A 198 17.98 -10.80 -12.69
C THR A 198 18.13 -9.68 -11.67
N ALA A 199 18.95 -9.92 -10.65
CA ALA A 199 19.21 -8.95 -9.59
C ALA A 199 19.78 -7.67 -10.22
N ARG A 200 18.97 -6.61 -10.26
CA ARG A 200 19.40 -5.28 -10.71
C ARG A 200 20.38 -4.71 -9.69
N THR A 201 21.44 -4.08 -10.19
CA THR A 201 22.43 -3.39 -9.36
C THR A 201 21.96 -1.98 -9.01
N GLU A 202 22.55 -1.37 -7.98
CA GLU A 202 22.32 0.04 -7.64
C GLU A 202 22.51 0.97 -8.85
N LYS A 203 23.52 0.70 -9.69
CA LYS A 203 23.78 1.46 -10.91
C LYS A 203 22.62 1.37 -11.90
N ASP A 204 21.95 0.22 -11.98
CA ASP A 204 20.79 0.03 -12.85
C ASP A 204 19.59 0.82 -12.32
N TYR A 205 19.38 0.79 -10.99
CA TYR A 205 18.30 1.54 -10.34
C TYR A 205 18.51 3.06 -10.41
N SER A 206 19.75 3.54 -10.30
CA SER A 206 20.07 4.97 -10.36
C SER A 206 19.73 5.64 -11.70
N GLN A 207 19.51 4.85 -12.75
CA GLN A 207 19.11 5.35 -14.07
C GLN A 207 17.59 5.47 -14.21
N SER A 208 16.81 4.86 -13.30
CA SER A 208 15.35 4.91 -13.35
C SER A 208 14.85 6.32 -12.99
N PRO A 209 13.81 6.84 -13.66
CA PRO A 209 13.20 8.13 -13.33
C PRO A 209 12.71 8.21 -11.88
N ASP A 210 12.21 7.11 -11.33
CA ASP A 210 11.75 7.03 -9.94
C ASP A 210 12.85 7.34 -8.94
N TRP A 211 14.10 6.96 -9.24
CA TRP A 211 15.25 7.30 -8.40
C TRP A 211 15.43 8.82 -8.26
N TYR A 212 15.30 9.54 -9.37
CA TYR A 212 15.38 11.00 -9.36
C TYR A 212 14.17 11.64 -8.67
N LEU A 213 12.97 11.08 -8.86
CA LEU A 213 11.76 11.54 -8.17
C LEU A 213 11.89 11.35 -6.65
N LEU A 214 12.39 10.20 -6.19
CA LEU A 214 12.68 9.95 -4.78
C LEU A 214 13.67 10.98 -4.25
N LYS A 215 14.79 11.19 -4.95
CA LYS A 215 15.80 12.18 -4.59
C LYS A 215 15.24 13.60 -4.43
N ILE A 216 14.38 14.02 -5.36
CA ILE A 216 13.77 15.36 -5.32
C ILE A 216 12.75 15.46 -4.18
N LYS A 217 11.82 14.50 -4.09
CA LYS A 217 10.70 14.57 -3.13
C LYS A 217 11.18 14.39 -1.70
N LEU A 218 12.06 13.42 -1.43
CA LEU A 218 12.65 13.23 -0.10
C LEU A 218 13.65 14.34 0.24
N GLY A 219 14.48 14.75 -0.73
CA GLY A 219 15.44 15.84 -0.54
C GLY A 219 14.79 17.18 -0.17
N TYR A 220 13.55 17.44 -0.61
CA TYR A 220 12.76 18.59 -0.16
C TYR A 220 12.52 18.56 1.36
N PHE A 221 12.08 17.42 1.89
CA PHE A 221 11.83 17.27 3.33
C PHE A 221 13.12 17.22 4.16
N GLU A 222 14.19 16.65 3.63
CA GLU A 222 15.52 16.71 4.25
C GLU A 222 16.04 18.14 4.38
N SER A 223 15.94 18.93 3.30
CA SER A 223 16.38 20.32 3.29
C SER A 223 15.58 21.15 4.31
N ARG A 224 14.26 20.92 4.38
CA ARG A 224 13.37 21.58 5.34
C ARG A 224 13.68 21.19 6.80
N GLN A 225 14.00 19.92 7.06
CA GLN A 225 14.39 19.47 8.39
C GLN A 225 15.66 20.17 8.88
N ASN A 226 16.59 20.48 7.98
CA ASN A 226 17.86 21.12 8.32
C ASN A 226 17.78 22.65 8.40
N ASN A 227 16.66 23.26 8.01
CA ASN A 227 16.50 24.71 7.97
C ASN A 227 15.51 25.18 9.05
N ASP A 228 16.02 25.60 10.21
CA ASP A 228 15.21 26.01 11.38
C ASP A 228 14.27 27.20 11.07
N GLN A 229 14.61 28.05 10.10
CA GLN A 229 13.76 29.17 9.66
C GLN A 229 12.55 28.71 8.83
N GLU A 230 12.68 27.62 8.06
CA GLU A 230 11.60 27.01 7.29
C GLU A 230 10.76 26.02 8.11
N CYS A 231 11.29 25.57 9.26
CA CYS A 231 10.68 24.57 10.11
C CYS A 231 9.63 25.14 11.07
N ASN A 232 9.59 26.46 11.27
CA ASN A 232 8.54 27.12 12.05
C ASN A 232 7.25 27.18 11.22
N TRP A 233 6.37 26.20 11.45
CA TRP A 233 5.05 26.05 10.81
C TRP A 233 4.11 27.27 10.95
N SER A 234 4.50 28.28 11.73
CA SER A 234 3.73 29.48 12.06
C SER A 234 3.62 30.54 10.95
N LEU A 235 4.36 30.40 9.84
CA LEU A 235 4.20 31.23 8.63
C LEU A 235 3.29 30.49 7.63
N HIS A 236 1.98 30.50 7.91
CA HIS A 236 0.92 29.71 7.26
C HIS A 236 0.54 30.13 5.82
N ASP A 237 1.50 30.26 4.90
CA ASP A 237 1.15 30.48 3.49
C ASP A 237 1.07 29.17 2.65
N ASN A 238 1.59 28.03 3.13
CA ASN A 238 1.81 26.82 2.30
C ASN A 238 1.31 25.47 2.88
N LYS A 239 0.26 25.44 3.72
CA LYS A 239 -0.28 24.17 4.26
C LYS A 239 -0.70 23.20 3.15
N HIS A 240 -1.42 23.71 2.16
CA HIS A 240 -1.91 22.92 1.02
C HIS A 240 -0.74 22.30 0.25
N ASP A 241 0.27 23.12 -0.09
CA ASP A 241 1.45 22.69 -0.84
C ASP A 241 2.21 21.57 -0.13
N ILE A 242 2.30 21.61 1.20
CA ILE A 242 3.00 20.57 1.97
C ILE A 242 2.21 19.27 1.96
N LEU A 243 0.88 19.35 2.12
CA LEU A 243 0.01 18.19 2.02
C LEU A 243 0.04 17.58 0.61
N GLU A 244 0.07 18.41 -0.43
CA GLU A 244 0.20 17.99 -1.82
C GLU A 244 1.55 17.28 -2.05
N ARG A 245 2.67 17.87 -1.61
CA ARG A 245 3.99 17.25 -1.72
C ARG A 245 4.09 15.93 -0.95
N LEU A 246 3.48 15.83 0.23
CA LEU A 246 3.42 14.58 1.00
C LEU A 246 2.53 13.54 0.31
N ASN A 247 1.40 13.94 -0.26
CA ASN A 247 0.55 13.06 -1.08
C ASN A 247 1.31 12.49 -2.28
N GLU A 248 2.04 13.35 -2.99
CA GLU A 248 2.86 12.93 -4.12
C GLU A 248 3.99 11.99 -3.69
N LEU A 249 4.60 12.22 -2.51
CA LEU A 249 5.60 11.34 -1.95
C LEU A 249 4.99 9.97 -1.61
N ILE A 250 3.86 9.93 -0.90
CA ILE A 250 3.13 8.70 -0.58
C ILE A 250 2.80 7.93 -1.87
N THR A 251 2.24 8.63 -2.87
CA THR A 251 1.89 8.03 -4.16
C THR A 251 3.12 7.42 -4.84
N LEU A 252 4.26 8.11 -4.81
CA LEU A 252 5.51 7.59 -5.36
C LEU A 252 5.98 6.34 -4.60
N LEU A 253 6.00 6.39 -3.27
CA LEU A 253 6.44 5.27 -2.42
C LEU A 253 5.54 4.04 -2.59
N GLU A 254 4.22 4.22 -2.72
CA GLU A 254 3.26 3.13 -2.94
C GLU A 254 3.35 2.52 -4.35
N ARG A 255 3.72 3.33 -5.36
CA ARG A 255 3.69 2.90 -6.76
C ARG A 255 5.03 2.43 -7.29
N ALA A 256 6.16 2.88 -6.73
CA ALA A 256 7.51 2.56 -7.21
C ALA A 256 7.86 1.08 -7.07
N ASP A 257 8.92 0.64 -7.77
CA ASP A 257 9.48 -0.69 -7.54
C ASP A 257 9.97 -0.77 -6.08
N PRO A 258 9.41 -1.66 -5.23
CA PRO A 258 9.83 -1.81 -3.85
C PRO A 258 11.34 -1.99 -3.70
N LYS A 259 11.96 -2.79 -4.59
CA LYS A 259 13.41 -3.06 -4.57
C LYS A 259 14.21 -1.80 -4.88
N LEU A 260 13.72 -0.93 -5.78
CA LEU A 260 14.33 0.37 -6.10
C LEU A 260 14.28 1.30 -4.89
N VAL A 261 13.12 1.42 -4.23
CA VAL A 261 12.95 2.28 -3.06
C VAL A 261 13.87 1.83 -1.93
N THR A 262 13.91 0.53 -1.62
CA THR A 262 14.82 -0.05 -0.63
C THR A 262 16.28 0.24 -0.98
N CYS A 263 16.69 0.05 -2.24
CA CYS A 263 18.04 0.37 -2.71
C CYS A 263 18.38 1.87 -2.55
N TYR A 264 17.45 2.76 -2.87
CA TYR A 264 17.62 4.21 -2.69
C TYR A 264 17.79 4.59 -1.21
N LEU A 265 16.98 4.02 -0.32
CA LEU A 265 17.05 4.30 1.12
C LEU A 265 18.41 3.90 1.70
N HIS A 266 18.94 2.74 1.30
CA HIS A 266 20.29 2.31 1.68
C HIS A 266 21.38 3.25 1.13
N PHE A 267 21.29 3.64 -0.15
CA PHE A 267 22.20 4.61 -0.76
C PHE A 267 22.21 5.94 0.00
N ALA A 268 21.02 6.44 0.37
CA ALA A 268 20.83 7.66 1.15
C ALA A 268 21.10 7.47 2.66
N LYS A 269 21.57 6.29 3.09
CA LYS A 269 21.84 5.93 4.49
C LYS A 269 20.67 6.22 5.42
N PHE A 270 19.45 6.05 4.92
CA PHE A 270 18.19 6.32 5.62
C PHE A 270 18.03 7.75 6.17
N GLN A 271 18.88 8.70 5.74
CA GLN A 271 18.72 10.12 6.07
C GLN A 271 17.32 10.66 5.72
N PRO A 272 16.70 10.31 4.58
CA PRO A 272 15.31 10.67 4.31
C PRO A 272 14.33 10.31 5.44
N VAL A 273 14.45 9.08 5.98
CA VAL A 273 13.54 8.56 7.00
C VAL A 273 13.76 9.30 8.31
N LEU A 274 15.02 9.52 8.70
CA LEU A 274 15.38 10.33 9.88
C LEU A 274 14.83 11.76 9.77
N SER A 275 14.89 12.36 8.57
CA SER A 275 14.33 13.69 8.35
C SER A 275 12.80 13.71 8.49
N LEU A 276 12.09 12.71 7.96
CA LEU A 276 10.63 12.61 8.15
C LEU A 276 10.26 12.43 9.63
N ILE A 277 11.02 11.61 10.38
CA ILE A 277 10.82 11.43 11.84
C ILE A 277 11.01 12.75 12.57
N GLY A 278 12.09 13.48 12.26
CA GLY A 278 12.36 14.75 12.91
C GLY A 278 11.38 15.87 12.53
N LEU A 279 10.77 15.79 11.34
CA LEU A 279 9.67 16.69 10.95
C LEU A 279 8.40 16.36 11.73
N TYR A 280 8.10 15.08 11.90
CA TYR A 280 6.94 14.63 12.68
C TYR A 280 7.00 15.18 14.10
N GLN A 281 8.16 15.08 14.77
CA GLN A 281 8.38 15.59 16.13
C GLN A 281 8.08 17.08 16.32
N ARG A 282 8.24 17.87 15.27
CA ARG A 282 8.10 19.34 15.31
C ARG A 282 6.75 19.84 14.78
N GLU A 283 5.99 18.96 14.14
CA GLU A 283 4.71 19.28 13.54
C GLU A 283 3.58 19.21 14.55
N THR A 284 2.70 20.21 14.56
CA THR A 284 1.52 20.29 15.42
C THR A 284 0.21 20.00 14.66
N ILE A 285 0.24 20.04 13.33
CA ILE A 285 -0.92 19.84 12.46
C ILE A 285 -1.13 18.34 12.19
N ASN A 286 -2.20 17.77 12.74
CA ASN A 286 -2.53 16.34 12.61
C ASN A 286 -2.58 15.82 11.17
N GLN A 287 -3.10 16.62 10.23
CA GLN A 287 -3.16 16.25 8.81
C GLN A 287 -1.78 16.07 8.17
N ILE A 288 -0.77 16.82 8.62
CA ILE A 288 0.61 16.68 8.13
C ILE A 288 1.31 15.55 8.89
N ARG A 289 1.12 15.47 10.21
CA ARG A 289 1.61 14.34 11.04
C ARG A 289 1.14 13.00 10.47
N SER A 290 -0.12 12.88 10.06
CA SER A 290 -0.64 11.63 9.51
C SER A 290 0.04 11.23 8.20
N ARG A 291 0.33 12.20 7.33
CA ARG A 291 0.98 11.95 6.04
C ARG A 291 2.47 11.67 6.19
N LEU A 292 3.13 12.32 7.14
CA LEU A 292 4.49 11.98 7.56
C LEU A 292 4.53 10.54 8.11
N LEU A 293 3.65 10.22 9.06
CA LEU A 293 3.60 8.89 9.69
C LEU A 293 3.29 7.80 8.67
N ARG A 294 2.40 8.06 7.71
CA ARG A 294 2.09 7.14 6.62
C ARG A 294 3.27 6.94 5.67
N SER A 295 4.01 8.00 5.34
CA SER A 295 5.24 7.90 4.54
C SER A 295 6.30 7.05 5.24
N ILE A 296 6.49 7.27 6.54
CA ILE A 296 7.41 6.47 7.36
C ILE A 296 6.93 5.01 7.45
N GLY A 297 5.62 4.80 7.66
CA GLY A 297 5.02 3.46 7.71
C GLY A 297 5.20 2.67 6.41
N ILE A 298 5.10 3.32 5.24
CA ILE A 298 5.41 2.70 3.95
C ILE A 298 6.88 2.28 3.90
N CYS A 299 7.81 3.14 4.30
CA CYS A 299 9.24 2.79 4.37
C CYS A 299 9.49 1.60 5.32
N CYS A 300 8.85 1.56 6.50
CA CYS A 300 8.91 0.42 7.41
C CYS A 300 8.38 -0.88 6.80
N SER A 301 7.37 -0.78 5.93
CA SER A 301 6.79 -1.96 5.26
C SER A 301 7.65 -2.48 4.09
N LEU A 302 8.56 -1.64 3.58
CA LEU A 302 9.49 -1.98 2.50
C LEU A 302 10.81 -2.55 3.04
N ASP A 303 11.23 -2.12 4.22
CA ASP A 303 12.55 -2.45 4.76
C ASP A 303 12.58 -2.52 6.30
N SER A 304 13.05 -3.66 6.83
CA SER A 304 13.24 -3.88 8.27
C SER A 304 14.24 -2.92 8.91
N ASP A 305 15.21 -2.36 8.17
CA ASP A 305 16.12 -1.35 8.70
C ASP A 305 15.38 -0.06 9.08
N CYS A 306 14.32 0.29 8.35
CA CYS A 306 13.48 1.44 8.71
C CYS A 306 12.75 1.22 10.03
N ILE A 307 12.34 -0.03 10.34
CA ILE A 307 11.76 -0.39 11.64
C ILE A 307 12.80 -0.22 12.74
N ARG A 308 14.03 -0.72 12.54
CA ARG A 308 15.14 -0.55 13.50
C ARG A 308 15.44 0.93 13.76
N ILE A 309 15.46 1.75 12.72
CA ILE A 309 15.69 3.21 12.84
C ILE A 309 14.55 3.88 13.61
N CYS A 310 13.30 3.53 13.33
CA CYS A 310 12.15 4.08 14.06
C CYS A 310 12.20 3.69 15.54
N LEU A 311 12.49 2.42 15.86
CA LEU A 311 12.65 1.95 17.23
C LEU A 311 13.83 2.64 17.95
N GLY A 312 14.92 2.94 17.24
CA GLY A 312 16.05 3.70 17.77
C GLY A 312 15.77 5.21 17.97
N SER A 313 14.61 5.71 17.55
CA SER A 313 14.24 7.12 17.65
C SER A 313 13.26 7.38 18.81
N ILE A 314 12.94 8.65 19.07
CA ILE A 314 11.94 9.04 20.08
C ILE A 314 10.50 8.84 19.57
N LEU A 315 10.31 8.61 18.26
CA LEU A 315 9.00 8.51 17.61
C LEU A 315 8.03 7.53 18.30
N PRO A 316 8.41 6.29 18.63
CA PRO A 316 7.47 5.35 19.24
C PRO A 316 6.95 5.84 20.60
N ILE A 317 7.82 6.44 21.42
CA ILE A 317 7.46 6.96 22.74
C ILE A 317 6.58 8.21 22.59
N GLU A 318 6.84 9.07 21.60
CA GLU A 318 5.98 10.22 21.29
C GLU A 318 4.57 9.75 20.92
N ILE A 319 4.46 8.74 20.04
CA ILE A 319 3.16 8.18 19.67
C ILE A 319 2.46 7.55 20.88
N VAL A 320 3.17 6.81 21.74
CA VAL A 320 2.59 6.28 22.98
C VAL A 320 2.06 7.39 23.88
N ARG A 321 2.76 8.52 24.00
CA ARG A 321 2.27 9.69 24.74
C ARG A 321 0.98 10.23 24.09
N GLU A 322 0.95 10.37 22.76
CA GLU A 322 -0.26 10.79 22.04
C GLU A 322 -1.44 9.84 22.27
N LEU A 323 -1.20 8.53 22.30
CA LEU A 323 -2.24 7.53 22.60
C LEU A 323 -2.83 7.71 24.00
N ARG A 324 -1.99 7.98 25.02
CA ARG A 324 -2.44 8.20 26.40
C ARG A 324 -3.35 9.42 26.55
N PHE A 325 -3.15 10.44 25.73
CA PHE A 325 -3.98 11.65 25.74
C PHE A 325 -5.06 11.67 24.64
N SER A 326 -5.23 10.55 23.93
CA SER A 326 -6.22 10.45 22.86
C SER A 326 -7.65 10.42 23.41
N SER A 327 -8.58 11.01 22.65
CA SER A 327 -10.02 11.05 22.94
C SER A 327 -10.83 10.47 21.78
N ARG A 328 -12.10 10.14 22.04
CA ARG A 328 -13.04 9.53 21.07
C ARG A 328 -13.43 10.42 19.88
N ARG A 329 -12.78 11.57 19.66
CA ARG A 329 -13.13 12.54 18.60
C ARG A 329 -12.32 12.36 17.32
N ASP A 330 -11.30 11.50 17.33
CA ASP A 330 -10.33 11.41 16.23
C ASP A 330 -9.91 9.96 15.91
N PHE A 331 -10.87 9.15 15.47
CA PHE A 331 -10.66 7.72 15.23
C PHE A 331 -9.68 7.43 14.10
N SER A 332 -9.72 8.21 13.01
CA SER A 332 -8.85 7.98 11.85
C SER A 332 -7.36 8.17 12.18
N HIS A 333 -7.02 9.25 12.87
CA HIS A 333 -5.64 9.51 13.28
C HIS A 333 -5.19 8.54 14.38
N LEU A 334 -6.08 8.16 15.28
CA LEU A 334 -5.81 7.15 16.31
C LEU A 334 -5.52 5.77 15.68
N ALA A 335 -6.32 5.32 14.72
CA ALA A 335 -6.12 4.06 14.01
C ALA A 335 -4.79 4.02 13.27
N LEU A 336 -4.39 5.12 12.61
CA LEU A 336 -3.09 5.24 11.96
C LEU A 336 -1.91 5.10 12.94
N ARG A 337 -1.99 5.76 14.11
CA ARG A 337 -0.97 5.65 15.17
C ARG A 337 -0.87 4.23 15.71
N LEU A 338 -2.01 3.58 15.95
CA LEU A 338 -2.08 2.18 16.39
C LEU A 338 -1.50 1.24 15.32
N ARG A 339 -1.84 1.42 14.04
CA ARG A 339 -1.27 0.66 12.91
C ARG A 339 0.25 0.78 12.88
N PHE A 340 0.75 2.00 13.02
CA PHE A 340 2.18 2.28 12.98
C PHE A 340 2.94 1.63 14.14
N LEU A 341 2.44 1.77 15.37
CA LEU A 341 3.07 1.07 16.49
C LEU A 341 2.97 -0.44 16.36
N SER A 342 1.84 -0.95 15.85
CA SER A 342 1.66 -2.39 15.68
C SER A 342 2.65 -3.00 14.71
N ILE A 343 2.97 -2.35 13.57
CA ILE A 343 4.01 -2.84 12.65
C ILE A 343 5.40 -2.80 13.30
N LEU A 344 5.73 -1.74 14.05
CA LEU A 344 7.02 -1.65 14.73
C LEU A 344 7.19 -2.74 15.78
N VAL A 345 6.15 -2.98 16.58
CA VAL A 345 6.18 -3.96 17.66
C VAL A 345 6.16 -5.38 17.11
N ALA A 346 5.24 -5.70 16.19
CA ALA A 346 5.09 -7.06 15.65
C ALA A 346 6.28 -7.52 14.80
N GLN A 347 7.00 -6.62 14.11
CA GLN A 347 8.12 -7.03 13.27
C GLN A 347 9.48 -6.95 13.98
N SER A 348 9.50 -6.68 15.29
CA SER A 348 10.73 -6.53 16.07
C SER A 348 11.00 -7.75 16.95
N GLU A 349 12.28 -8.15 17.03
CA GLU A 349 12.72 -9.21 17.96
C GLU A 349 12.86 -8.67 19.40
N SER A 350 13.17 -7.38 19.54
CA SER A 350 13.35 -6.74 20.83
C SER A 350 12.94 -5.27 20.77
N LEU A 351 12.47 -4.75 21.90
CA LEU A 351 12.02 -3.38 22.05
C LEU A 351 13.03 -2.57 22.90
N PRO A 352 13.20 -1.27 22.62
CA PRO A 352 13.89 -0.36 23.53
C PRO A 352 13.29 -0.42 24.93
N VAL A 353 14.13 -0.37 25.96
CA VAL A 353 13.71 -0.53 27.37
C VAL A 353 12.62 0.48 27.76
N ASP A 354 12.77 1.74 27.35
CA ASP A 354 11.79 2.80 27.64
C ASP A 354 10.44 2.55 26.93
N LEU A 355 10.47 2.04 25.70
CA LEU A 355 9.26 1.70 24.95
C LEU A 355 8.56 0.51 25.61
N TYR A 356 9.30 -0.55 25.94
CA TYR A 356 8.78 -1.71 26.65
C TYR A 356 8.15 -1.33 27.99
N ALA A 357 8.82 -0.47 28.77
CA ALA A 357 8.30 0.02 30.06
C ALA A 357 7.04 0.88 29.89
N SER A 358 6.89 1.57 28.75
CA SER A 358 5.70 2.38 28.45
C SER A 358 4.46 1.55 28.10
N PHE A 359 4.61 0.26 27.84
CA PHE A 359 3.51 -0.68 27.61
C PHE A 359 3.00 -1.24 28.95
N ASP A 360 2.41 -0.36 29.74
CA ASP A 360 1.91 -0.65 31.08
C ASP A 360 0.39 -0.86 31.14
N GLN A 361 -0.08 -1.22 32.34
CA GLN A 361 -1.49 -1.46 32.61
C GLN A 361 -2.35 -0.22 32.33
N ASP A 362 -1.84 0.99 32.63
CA ASP A 362 -2.60 2.22 32.49
C ASP A 362 -2.88 2.54 31.01
N LEU A 363 -1.88 2.38 30.14
CA LEU A 363 -2.05 2.54 28.70
C LEU A 363 -3.11 1.56 28.17
N PHE A 364 -2.99 0.28 28.50
CA PHE A 364 -3.90 -0.74 27.98
C PHE A 364 -5.33 -0.56 28.52
N THR A 365 -5.47 -0.18 29.79
CA THR A 365 -6.77 0.14 30.39
C THR A 365 -7.43 1.30 29.66
N HIS A 366 -6.67 2.37 29.35
CA HIS A 366 -7.18 3.51 28.58
C HIS A 366 -7.64 3.11 27.17
N LEU A 367 -6.85 2.31 26.45
CA LEU A 367 -7.20 1.84 25.11
C LEU A 367 -8.44 0.94 25.09
N ILE A 368 -8.60 0.07 26.09
CA ILE A 368 -9.80 -0.75 26.26
C ILE A 368 -11.02 0.14 26.56
N ASP A 369 -10.87 1.14 27.44
CA ASP A 369 -11.94 2.09 27.78
C ASP A 369 -12.36 2.98 26.59
N LEU A 370 -11.48 3.22 25.61
CA LEU A 370 -11.83 3.93 24.38
C LEU A 370 -12.79 3.13 23.50
N CYS A 371 -12.71 1.80 23.54
CA CYS A 371 -13.54 0.88 22.75
C CYS A 371 -14.86 0.50 23.44
N ASP A 372 -15.07 0.91 24.68
CA ASP A 372 -16.26 0.56 25.47
C ASP A 372 -17.51 1.32 24.99
N THR A 373 -18.41 0.61 24.31
CA THR A 373 -19.69 1.14 23.81
C THR A 373 -20.77 1.25 24.89
N THR A 374 -20.60 0.60 26.04
CA THR A 374 -21.63 0.58 27.11
C THR A 374 -21.85 1.94 27.78
N LYS A 375 -20.85 2.84 27.69
CA LYS A 375 -20.93 4.21 28.23
C LYS A 375 -21.89 5.12 27.46
N GLU A 376 -22.25 4.77 26.21
CA GLU A 376 -23.19 5.55 25.39
C GLU A 376 -24.64 5.09 25.64
N GLU A 377 -24.88 3.79 25.83
CA GLU A 377 -26.19 3.24 26.18
C GLU A 377 -26.75 3.81 27.51
N GLN A 378 -25.90 4.05 28.51
CA GLN A 378 -26.32 4.62 29.79
C GLN A 378 -26.76 6.08 29.68
N SER A 379 -26.18 6.86 28.76
CA SER A 379 -26.58 8.26 28.54
C SER A 379 -27.94 8.40 27.83
N LEU A 380 -28.37 7.38 27.09
CA LEU A 380 -29.66 7.34 26.39
C LEU A 380 -30.81 6.97 27.34
N ILE A 381 -30.57 6.08 28.31
CA ILE A 381 -31.57 5.68 29.31
C ILE A 381 -31.92 6.85 30.26
N ASP A 382 -30.98 7.75 30.51
CA ASP A 382 -31.22 8.96 31.32
C ASP A 382 -32.03 10.03 30.56
N VAL A 383 -31.99 10.03 29.22
CA VAL A 383 -32.74 10.96 28.36
C VAL A 383 -34.15 10.43 28.06
N GLU A 384 -34.34 9.14 27.81
CA GLU A 384 -35.68 8.55 27.61
C GLU A 384 -36.57 8.62 28.86
N ASN A 385 -35.99 8.73 30.05
CA ASN A 385 -36.73 8.93 31.29
C ASN A 385 -37.08 10.40 31.58
N GLN A 386 -36.69 11.34 30.72
CA GLN A 386 -37.05 12.76 30.83
C GLN A 386 -37.89 13.21 29.63
N THR A 387 -39.21 13.11 29.84
CA THR A 387 -40.33 13.73 29.10
C THR A 387 -40.73 13.11 27.75
N PRO A 388 -42.00 12.65 27.61
CA PRO A 388 -42.59 12.31 26.34
C PRO A 388 -43.33 13.53 25.79
N ASP A 389 -42.64 14.48 25.18
CA ASP A 389 -43.31 15.45 24.30
C ASP A 389 -42.33 16.14 23.35
N ASN A 390 -42.67 16.05 22.06
CA ASN A 390 -42.22 16.83 20.90
C ASN A 390 -41.03 16.35 20.04
N GLN A 391 -41.42 16.00 18.81
CA GLN A 391 -40.82 16.39 17.52
C GLN A 391 -39.53 15.67 17.06
N ILE A 392 -39.76 14.68 16.18
CA ILE A 392 -39.02 14.38 14.93
C ILE A 392 -37.52 14.78 14.96
N LEU A 393 -36.66 13.83 15.31
CA LEU A 393 -35.21 13.83 15.03
C LEU A 393 -34.88 12.58 14.20
N VAL A 394 -35.11 12.64 12.88
CA VAL A 394 -34.66 11.61 11.92
C VAL A 394 -33.19 11.88 11.48
N ALA A 395 -32.53 12.87 12.07
CA ALA A 395 -31.14 13.22 11.75
C ALA A 395 -30.09 12.56 12.65
N ASP A 396 -30.44 12.14 13.89
CA ASP A 396 -29.46 11.59 14.84
C ASP A 396 -29.17 10.09 14.64
N GLU A 397 -30.09 9.32 14.05
CA GLU A 397 -29.90 7.87 13.86
C GLU A 397 -28.78 7.53 12.85
N PHE A 398 -28.60 8.36 11.82
CA PHE A 398 -27.56 8.14 10.80
C PHE A 398 -26.16 8.46 11.34
N ASP A 399 -26.00 9.58 12.06
CA ASP A 399 -24.73 9.96 12.68
C ASP A 399 -24.34 9.00 13.81
N GLN A 400 -25.31 8.50 14.58
CA GLN A 400 -25.08 7.47 15.61
C GLN A 400 -24.68 6.12 15.00
N TYR A 401 -25.31 5.69 13.90
CA TYR A 401 -24.93 4.44 13.22
C TYR A 401 -23.52 4.51 12.63
N GLU A 402 -23.16 5.65 12.03
CA GLU A 402 -21.81 5.86 11.49
C GLU A 402 -20.74 5.93 12.59
N GLN A 403 -21.02 6.60 13.71
CA GLN A 403 -20.14 6.62 14.88
C GLN A 403 -19.97 5.23 15.50
N ASN A 404 -21.07 4.49 15.73
CA ASN A 404 -21.05 3.12 16.24
C ASN A 404 -20.22 2.18 15.35
N SER A 405 -20.31 2.36 14.03
CA SER A 405 -19.49 1.62 13.06
C SER A 405 -17.99 1.95 13.20
N GLN A 406 -17.63 3.23 13.38
CA GLN A 406 -16.24 3.65 13.57
C GLN A 406 -15.65 3.15 14.90
N TYR A 407 -16.43 3.08 15.98
CA TYR A 407 -15.99 2.48 17.25
C TYR A 407 -15.64 1.01 17.09
N TYR A 408 -16.48 0.26 16.39
CA TYR A 408 -16.22 -1.13 16.10
C TYR A 408 -14.99 -1.31 15.19
N MET A 409 -14.77 -0.42 14.22
CA MET A 409 -13.54 -0.42 13.42
C MET A 409 -12.28 -0.07 14.25
N LEU A 410 -12.39 0.85 15.21
CA LEU A 410 -11.28 1.19 16.10
C LEU A 410 -10.92 0.03 17.02
N SER A 411 -11.90 -0.74 17.50
CA SER A 411 -11.66 -1.87 18.40
C SER A 411 -10.73 -2.90 17.78
N TYR A 412 -10.84 -3.14 16.47
CA TYR A 412 -9.90 -3.95 15.70
C TYR A 412 -8.47 -3.38 15.72
N SER A 413 -8.33 -2.06 15.60
CA SER A 413 -7.02 -1.37 15.64
C SER A 413 -6.36 -1.51 17.00
N VAL A 414 -7.14 -1.35 18.06
CA VAL A 414 -6.69 -1.57 19.44
C VAL A 414 -6.33 -3.04 19.64
N ALA A 415 -7.16 -3.97 19.17
CA ALA A 415 -6.93 -5.41 19.34
C ALA A 415 -5.62 -5.87 18.69
N VAL A 416 -5.33 -5.42 17.46
CA VAL A 416 -4.06 -5.73 16.78
C VAL A 416 -2.87 -5.22 17.59
N PHE A 417 -2.95 -3.97 18.06
CA PHE A 417 -1.88 -3.36 18.84
C PHE A 417 -1.65 -4.07 20.19
N LEU A 418 -2.73 -4.42 20.90
CA LEU A 418 -2.64 -5.13 22.17
C LEU A 418 -2.07 -6.55 22.00
N LEU A 419 -2.44 -7.26 20.93
CA LEU A 419 -1.83 -8.56 20.60
C LEU A 419 -0.33 -8.43 20.31
N ALA A 420 0.05 -7.45 19.48
CA ALA A 420 1.45 -7.17 19.17
C ALA A 420 2.25 -6.84 20.45
N CYS A 421 1.72 -6.00 21.34
CA CYS A 421 2.37 -5.70 22.61
C CYS A 421 2.47 -6.92 23.51
N ASN A 422 1.37 -7.67 23.68
CA ASN A 422 1.34 -8.85 24.53
C ASN A 422 2.39 -9.88 24.09
N TRP A 423 2.67 -9.98 22.79
CA TRP A 423 3.65 -10.90 22.25
C TRP A 423 5.05 -10.74 22.87
N HIS A 424 5.45 -9.52 23.26
CA HIS A 424 6.74 -9.23 23.90
C HIS A 424 6.79 -9.52 25.41
N PHE A 425 5.67 -9.82 26.06
CA PHE A 425 5.65 -10.20 27.47
C PHE A 425 5.78 -11.72 27.60
N THR A 426 6.88 -12.19 28.18
CA THR A 426 7.15 -13.63 28.32
C THR A 426 6.24 -14.26 29.36
N SER A 427 5.51 -15.30 28.96
CA SER A 427 4.72 -16.11 29.88
C SER A 427 5.43 -17.43 30.15
N VAL A 428 5.55 -17.77 31.44
CA VAL A 428 5.97 -19.11 31.86
C VAL A 428 4.72 -19.90 32.17
N TYR A 429 4.32 -20.76 31.24
CA TYR A 429 3.14 -21.61 31.40
C TYR A 429 3.40 -22.68 32.45
N ARG A 430 2.67 -22.65 33.56
CA ARG A 430 2.76 -23.65 34.62
C ARG A 430 1.59 -24.63 34.46
N LEU A 431 1.94 -25.88 34.16
CA LEU A 431 0.98 -27.00 34.08
C LEU A 431 0.74 -27.69 35.43
N SER A 432 1.26 -27.10 36.52
CA SER A 432 1.11 -27.58 37.89
C SER A 432 0.44 -26.51 38.75
N THR A 433 -0.53 -26.91 39.59
CA THR A 433 -1.18 -26.01 40.56
C THR A 433 -0.16 -25.43 41.54
N PRO A 434 0.01 -24.10 41.66
CA PRO A 434 0.77 -23.53 42.74
C PRO A 434 -0.19 -23.00 43.80
N GLU A 435 -0.43 -23.80 44.84
CA GLU A 435 -0.57 -23.22 46.17
C GLU A 435 0.82 -22.66 46.56
N SER A 436 0.84 -21.44 47.08
CA SER A 436 1.98 -20.69 47.65
C SER A 436 2.77 -19.72 46.74
N ASN A 437 2.67 -18.45 47.14
CA ASN A 437 3.58 -17.31 46.90
C ASN A 437 3.74 -16.82 45.44
N LEU A 438 2.69 -16.18 44.92
CA LEU A 438 2.74 -15.44 43.65
C LEU A 438 3.30 -14.03 43.85
N VAL A 439 4.51 -13.78 43.37
CA VAL A 439 4.83 -12.48 42.78
C VAL A 439 3.90 -12.32 41.57
N ASP A 440 3.16 -11.22 41.48
CA ASP A 440 2.16 -10.96 40.43
C ASP A 440 2.81 -10.90 39.04
N SER A 441 2.93 -12.08 38.41
CA SER A 441 3.60 -12.31 37.13
C SER A 441 2.68 -12.09 35.92
N LYS A 442 1.47 -11.54 36.12
CA LYS A 442 0.53 -11.25 35.03
C LYS A 442 1.11 -10.16 34.13
N SER A 443 0.92 -10.31 32.81
CA SER A 443 1.30 -9.25 31.86
C SER A 443 0.46 -7.99 32.11
N PRO A 444 0.96 -6.80 31.72
CA PRO A 444 0.20 -5.56 31.90
C PRO A 444 -1.18 -5.61 31.20
N LEU A 445 -1.28 -6.33 30.08
CA LEU A 445 -2.55 -6.54 29.38
C LEU A 445 -3.54 -7.34 30.23
N LEU A 446 -3.12 -8.46 30.83
CA LEU A 446 -3.98 -9.24 31.72
C LEU A 446 -4.48 -8.43 32.91
N LYS A 447 -3.62 -7.58 33.50
CA LYS A 447 -4.01 -6.68 34.59
C LYS A 447 -5.03 -5.64 34.14
N ALA A 448 -4.88 -5.10 32.93
CA ALA A 448 -5.84 -4.16 32.34
C ALA A 448 -7.21 -4.80 32.09
N LEU A 449 -7.24 -6.04 31.58
CA LEU A 449 -8.48 -6.79 31.36
C LEU A 449 -9.24 -7.04 32.68
N LEU A 450 -8.52 -7.41 33.75
CA LEU A 450 -9.09 -7.57 35.08
C LEU A 450 -9.58 -6.26 35.70
N ALA A 451 -8.91 -5.14 35.42
CA ALA A 451 -9.32 -3.83 35.89
C ALA A 451 -10.62 -3.35 35.22
N LYS A 452 -10.91 -3.81 33.99
CA LYS A 452 -12.06 -3.40 33.18
C LYS A 452 -12.75 -4.58 32.50
N PRO A 453 -13.39 -5.49 33.24
CA PRO A 453 -13.94 -6.73 32.68
C PRO A 453 -15.08 -6.49 31.67
N ILE A 454 -15.90 -5.46 31.87
CA ILE A 454 -17.03 -5.13 30.98
C ILE A 454 -16.52 -4.58 29.65
N ALA A 455 -15.65 -3.56 29.69
CA ALA A 455 -15.06 -2.96 28.50
C ALA A 455 -14.19 -3.95 27.70
N SER A 456 -13.65 -4.97 28.38
CA SER A 456 -12.82 -6.01 27.75
C SER A 456 -13.60 -7.00 26.88
N ARG A 457 -14.94 -7.05 26.99
CA ARG A 457 -15.76 -8.04 26.27
C ARG A 457 -15.59 -7.97 24.76
N LEU A 458 -15.64 -6.77 24.18
CA LEU A 458 -15.52 -6.58 22.73
C LEU A 458 -14.14 -7.05 22.21
N PHE A 459 -13.08 -6.77 22.97
CA PHE A 459 -11.74 -7.25 22.65
C PHE A 459 -11.68 -8.78 22.70
N LEU A 460 -12.16 -9.40 23.78
CA LEU A 460 -12.14 -10.87 23.93
C LEU A 460 -12.97 -11.57 22.85
N GLU A 461 -14.15 -11.05 22.52
CA GLU A 461 -14.98 -11.56 21.43
C GLU A 461 -14.23 -11.51 20.08
N THR A 462 -13.57 -10.39 19.80
CA THR A 462 -12.75 -10.22 18.59
C THR A 462 -11.61 -11.25 18.54
N ILE A 463 -10.94 -11.53 19.65
CA ILE A 463 -9.91 -12.58 19.74
C ILE A 463 -10.50 -13.96 19.44
N ILE A 464 -11.66 -14.30 20.00
CA ILE A 464 -12.29 -15.61 19.79
C ILE A 464 -12.72 -15.80 18.34
N GLN A 465 -13.35 -14.78 17.73
CA GLN A 465 -13.74 -14.81 16.32
C GLN A 465 -12.53 -15.04 15.41
N THR A 466 -11.38 -14.46 15.78
CA THR A 466 -10.12 -14.55 15.03
C THR A 466 -9.46 -15.91 15.17
N PHE A 467 -9.46 -16.45 16.39
CA PHE A 467 -9.02 -17.81 16.65
C PHE A 467 -9.81 -18.83 15.83
N ASN A 468 -11.14 -18.64 15.71
CA ASN A 468 -12.03 -19.45 14.87
C ASN A 468 -11.70 -19.35 13.37
N ARG A 469 -11.24 -18.19 12.90
CA ARG A 469 -10.85 -17.93 11.50
C ARG A 469 -9.45 -18.43 11.13
N HIS A 470 -8.64 -18.90 12.08
CA HIS A 470 -7.24 -19.30 11.85
C HIS A 470 -6.38 -18.14 11.33
N LEU A 471 -6.63 -16.95 11.88
CA LEU A 471 -6.02 -15.71 11.46
C LEU A 471 -5.06 -15.20 12.53
N ASP A 472 -3.88 -14.72 12.12
CA ASP A 472 -3.04 -13.88 12.96
C ASP A 472 -2.89 -12.47 12.32
N PRO A 473 -3.64 -11.47 12.82
CA PRO A 473 -3.66 -10.15 12.21
C PRO A 473 -2.37 -9.36 12.46
N THR A 474 -1.55 -9.73 13.45
CA THR A 474 -0.34 -8.97 13.81
C THR A 474 0.74 -9.02 12.72
N PHE A 475 0.78 -10.11 11.95
CA PHE A 475 1.74 -10.32 10.86
C PHE A 475 1.27 -9.80 9.50
N MET A 476 0.01 -9.40 9.39
CA MET A 476 -0.58 -8.94 8.13
C MET A 476 -0.50 -7.42 7.98
N ILE A 477 -0.01 -6.72 9.01
CA ILE A 477 0.06 -5.27 9.05
C ILE A 477 1.16 -4.80 8.09
N THR A 478 0.75 -3.98 7.15
CA THR A 478 1.61 -3.27 6.21
C THR A 478 1.02 -1.90 5.98
N PHE A 479 1.79 -0.98 5.41
CA PHE A 479 1.33 0.30 4.87
C PHE A 479 1.28 0.31 3.34
N LEU A 480 1.68 -0.80 2.71
CA LEU A 480 1.61 -0.96 1.26
C LEU A 480 0.16 -1.09 0.79
N PRO A 481 -0.14 -0.60 -0.42
CA PRO A 481 -1.47 -0.72 -1.00
C PRO A 481 -1.83 -2.20 -1.17
N ASP A 482 -3.08 -2.52 -0.86
CA ASP A 482 -3.58 -3.88 -0.95
C ASP A 482 -4.12 -4.16 -2.36
N ASN A 483 -3.25 -4.63 -3.24
CA ASN A 483 -3.60 -4.94 -4.63
C ASN A 483 -4.28 -6.32 -4.79
N LYS A 484 -4.69 -6.99 -3.72
CA LYS A 484 -5.15 -8.41 -3.75
C LYS A 484 -6.39 -8.68 -4.60
N HIS A 485 -7.22 -7.67 -4.88
CA HIS A 485 -8.40 -7.83 -5.75
C HIS A 485 -8.15 -7.42 -7.21
N TYR A 486 -6.94 -6.98 -7.52
CA TYR A 486 -6.56 -6.53 -8.85
C TYR A 486 -5.33 -7.33 -9.27
N ASP A 487 -5.55 -8.36 -10.09
CA ASP A 487 -4.48 -9.08 -10.77
C ASP A 487 -4.36 -8.55 -12.20
N PRO A 488 -3.65 -7.42 -12.41
CA PRO A 488 -3.50 -6.82 -13.73
C PRO A 488 -2.81 -7.77 -14.70
N VAL A 489 -2.00 -8.71 -14.22
CA VAL A 489 -1.34 -9.70 -15.07
C VAL A 489 -2.39 -10.65 -15.62
N ASN A 490 -3.26 -11.19 -14.77
CA ASN A 490 -4.36 -12.03 -15.23
C ASN A 490 -5.34 -11.26 -16.13
N ASP A 491 -5.73 -10.03 -15.78
CA ASP A 491 -6.64 -9.22 -16.60
C ASP A 491 -6.04 -8.90 -17.98
N LEU A 492 -4.76 -8.53 -18.03
CA LEU A 492 -4.06 -8.28 -19.29
C LEU A 492 -3.81 -9.56 -20.08
N THR A 493 -3.59 -10.70 -19.42
CA THR A 493 -3.45 -12.01 -20.09
C THR A 493 -4.77 -12.45 -20.69
N GLN A 494 -5.88 -12.28 -19.96
CA GLN A 494 -7.23 -12.53 -20.46
C GLN A 494 -7.56 -11.60 -21.63
N TRP A 495 -7.27 -10.31 -21.52
CA TRP A 495 -7.41 -9.36 -22.63
C TRP A 495 -6.56 -9.74 -23.85
N ALA A 496 -5.29 -10.09 -23.64
CA ALA A 496 -4.40 -10.54 -24.71
C ALA A 496 -4.93 -11.79 -25.41
N SER A 497 -5.59 -12.70 -24.67
CA SER A 497 -6.26 -13.87 -25.26
C SER A 497 -7.40 -13.49 -26.21
N PHE A 498 -8.16 -12.43 -25.90
CA PHE A 498 -9.20 -11.90 -26.80
C PHE A 498 -8.63 -11.09 -27.97
N ALA A 499 -7.51 -10.38 -27.76
CA ALA A 499 -6.86 -9.54 -28.77
C ALA A 499 -6.04 -10.33 -29.80
N ARG A 500 -5.70 -11.60 -29.51
CA ARG A 500 -5.23 -12.56 -30.50
C ARG A 500 -6.42 -12.84 -31.43
N PHE A 501 -6.54 -12.09 -32.52
CA PHE A 501 -7.59 -12.24 -33.52
C PHE A 501 -7.55 -13.63 -34.20
N ASP A 502 -7.94 -14.69 -33.49
CA ASP A 502 -8.27 -15.97 -34.10
C ASP A 502 -9.58 -15.81 -34.86
N SER A 503 -9.60 -16.28 -36.11
CA SER A 503 -10.66 -16.02 -37.09
C SER A 503 -12.05 -16.58 -36.74
N ASN A 504 -12.22 -17.25 -35.60
CA ASN A 504 -13.43 -17.97 -35.23
C ASN A 504 -14.02 -17.45 -33.91
N TRP A 505 -14.67 -16.29 -33.97
CA TRP A 505 -15.44 -15.74 -32.85
C TRP A 505 -16.75 -16.55 -32.65
N THR A 506 -16.91 -17.17 -31.49
CA THR A 506 -18.12 -17.94 -31.11
C THR A 506 -19.02 -17.16 -30.15
N ASP A 507 -20.29 -17.55 -30.01
CA ASP A 507 -21.19 -16.99 -28.99
C ASP A 507 -20.67 -17.17 -27.55
N SER A 508 -19.94 -18.27 -27.30
CA SER A 508 -19.23 -18.48 -26.03
C SER A 508 -18.07 -17.49 -25.82
N SER A 509 -17.34 -17.14 -26.88
CA SER A 509 -16.25 -16.14 -26.82
C SER A 509 -16.80 -14.74 -26.50
N LYS A 510 -17.95 -14.39 -27.09
CA LYS A 510 -18.66 -13.14 -26.80
C LYS A 510 -19.10 -13.06 -25.34
N LYS A 511 -19.71 -14.13 -24.82
CA LYS A 511 -20.14 -14.20 -23.41
C LYS A 511 -18.96 -14.11 -22.44
N ASN A 512 -17.85 -14.79 -22.73
CA ASN A 512 -16.64 -14.71 -21.92
C ASN A 512 -16.04 -13.29 -21.89
N LEU A 513 -16.09 -12.56 -23.01
CA LEU A 513 -15.66 -11.17 -23.09
C LEU A 513 -16.59 -10.25 -22.29
N GLU A 514 -17.92 -10.43 -22.40
CA GLU A 514 -18.90 -9.66 -21.62
C GLU A 514 -18.74 -9.89 -20.11
N ASP A 515 -18.56 -11.14 -19.68
CA ASP A 515 -18.31 -11.50 -18.28
C ASP A 515 -16.97 -10.92 -17.78
N PHE A 516 -15.92 -10.95 -18.62
CA PHE A 516 -14.64 -10.31 -18.33
C PHE A 516 -14.78 -8.79 -18.15
N LEU A 517 -15.40 -8.09 -19.12
CA LEU A 517 -15.58 -6.63 -19.07
C LEU A 517 -16.37 -6.19 -17.85
N LYS A 518 -17.42 -6.94 -17.49
CA LYS A 518 -18.21 -6.68 -16.29
C LYS A 518 -17.38 -6.82 -15.01
N ASN A 519 -16.53 -7.84 -14.93
CA ASN A 519 -15.62 -8.03 -13.79
C ASN A 519 -14.54 -6.94 -13.75
N PHE A 520 -13.99 -6.57 -14.91
CA PHE A 520 -12.99 -5.52 -15.04
C PHE A 520 -13.55 -4.14 -14.60
N GLU A 521 -14.75 -3.78 -15.07
CA GLU A 521 -15.44 -2.55 -14.66
C GLU A 521 -15.74 -2.54 -13.16
N ALA A 522 -16.24 -3.66 -12.61
CA ALA A 522 -16.50 -3.78 -11.17
C ALA A 522 -15.22 -3.55 -10.33
N ASN A 523 -14.10 -4.15 -10.74
CA ASN A 523 -12.80 -4.00 -10.05
C ASN A 523 -12.26 -2.57 -10.14
N SER A 524 -12.50 -1.87 -11.25
CA SER A 524 -12.07 -0.47 -11.44
C SER A 524 -12.75 0.51 -10.48
N HIS A 525 -13.99 0.21 -10.04
CA HIS A 525 -14.76 1.04 -9.12
C HIS A 525 -14.43 0.80 -7.64
N SER A 526 -13.86 -0.35 -7.29
CA SER A 526 -13.48 -0.71 -5.91
C SER A 526 -12.22 0.01 -5.39
N HIS A 527 -11.54 0.79 -6.23
CA HIS A 527 -10.30 1.52 -5.87
C HIS A 527 -10.53 2.84 -5.12
N ARG A 528 -11.76 3.14 -4.69
CA ARG A 528 -12.02 4.33 -3.87
C ARG A 528 -11.73 4.01 -2.40
N ASN A 529 -10.69 4.66 -1.85
CA ASN A 529 -10.30 4.73 -0.42
C ASN A 529 -9.41 3.61 0.20
N ILE A 530 -8.27 3.29 -0.41
CA ILE A 530 -7.18 2.52 0.25
C ILE A 530 -6.46 3.34 1.37
N HIS A 531 -6.94 4.54 1.68
CA HIS A 531 -6.32 5.46 2.64
C HIS A 531 -7.07 5.58 3.97
N ASN A 532 -8.17 4.83 4.17
CA ASN A 532 -8.85 4.77 5.45
C ASN A 532 -8.24 3.64 6.32
N ASP A 533 -7.51 4.02 7.37
CA ASP A 533 -6.87 3.06 8.29
C ASP A 533 -7.87 2.18 9.04
N LEU A 534 -9.08 2.69 9.31
CA LEU A 534 -10.14 1.93 9.99
C LEU A 534 -10.66 0.78 9.11
N GLU A 535 -10.97 1.07 7.84
CA GLU A 535 -11.39 0.06 6.86
C GLU A 535 -10.28 -0.94 6.57
N TYR A 536 -9.04 -0.46 6.41
CA TYR A 536 -7.88 -1.33 6.19
C TYR A 536 -7.74 -2.34 7.33
N ILE A 537 -7.72 -1.86 8.59
CA ILE A 537 -7.54 -2.75 9.73
C ILE A 537 -8.72 -3.70 9.84
N GLN A 538 -9.96 -3.23 9.74
CA GLN A 538 -11.14 -4.10 9.77
C GLN A 538 -11.05 -5.22 8.71
N SER A 539 -10.54 -4.90 7.50
CA SER A 539 -10.36 -5.90 6.44
C SER A 539 -9.41 -7.03 6.82
N LEU A 540 -8.43 -6.78 7.71
CA LEU A 540 -7.51 -7.81 8.19
C LEU A 540 -8.29 -8.91 8.95
N TRP A 541 -9.33 -8.51 9.67
CA TRP A 541 -10.12 -9.41 10.52
C TRP A 541 -11.22 -10.13 9.73
N ILE A 542 -11.86 -9.46 8.77
CA ILE A 542 -13.02 -9.98 8.03
C ILE A 542 -12.64 -10.92 6.88
N ARG A 543 -11.44 -10.79 6.31
CA ARG A 543 -11.07 -11.58 5.13
C ARG A 543 -10.87 -13.07 5.47
N ASN A 544 -11.68 -13.92 4.84
CA ASN A 544 -11.44 -15.36 4.80
C ASN A 544 -10.16 -15.64 4.01
N ILE A 545 -9.09 -16.03 4.70
CA ILE A 545 -7.83 -16.43 4.07
C ILE A 545 -7.98 -17.86 3.55
N ASN A 546 -8.70 -18.02 2.44
CA ASN A 546 -8.59 -19.21 1.58
C ASN A 546 -7.41 -19.08 0.60
N GLN A 547 -6.50 -18.15 0.83
CA GLN A 547 -5.34 -17.91 0.00
C GLN A 547 -4.11 -17.97 0.89
N SER A 548 -3.23 -18.94 0.68
CA SER A 548 -1.93 -18.97 1.33
C SER A 548 -1.25 -17.62 1.06
N VAL A 549 -1.27 -16.73 2.05
CA VAL A 549 -0.51 -15.50 1.98
C VAL A 549 0.94 -15.96 2.01
N GLY A 550 1.56 -16.02 0.84
CA GLY A 550 3.00 -16.15 0.70
C GLY A 550 3.71 -14.88 1.18
N SER A 551 3.36 -14.36 2.37
CA SER A 551 4.20 -13.40 3.06
C SER A 551 5.39 -14.18 3.61
N SER A 552 6.54 -13.92 3.01
CA SER A 552 7.84 -14.52 3.33
C SER A 552 8.37 -14.20 4.74
N SER A 553 7.62 -13.48 5.57
CA SER A 553 7.98 -13.23 6.97
C SER A 553 7.35 -14.30 7.86
N LYS A 554 8.10 -15.36 8.16
CA LYS A 554 7.79 -16.19 9.31
C LYS A 554 7.71 -15.31 10.57
N PRO A 555 6.82 -15.61 11.53
CA PRO A 555 6.73 -14.85 12.76
C PRO A 555 8.08 -14.83 13.48
N THR A 556 8.65 -13.65 13.70
CA THR A 556 9.93 -13.51 14.39
C THR A 556 9.67 -13.47 15.89
N LEU A 557 9.90 -14.59 16.58
CA LEU A 557 9.74 -14.67 18.03
C LEU A 557 10.66 -13.66 18.73
N PRO A 558 10.20 -12.99 19.81
CA PRO A 558 11.06 -12.10 20.60
C PRO A 558 12.32 -12.81 21.13
N VAL A 559 13.42 -12.08 21.29
CA VAL A 559 14.75 -12.63 21.71
C VAL A 559 14.67 -13.45 23.00
N HIS A 560 13.76 -13.09 23.91
CA HIS A 560 13.57 -13.75 25.20
C HIS A 560 12.37 -14.70 25.24
N ALA A 561 11.72 -14.96 24.10
CA ALA A 561 10.62 -15.91 24.03
C ALA A 561 11.12 -17.31 24.41
N ASN A 562 10.31 -17.99 25.22
CA ASN A 562 10.60 -19.36 25.58
C ASN A 562 10.34 -20.26 24.36
N ILE A 563 11.06 -21.38 24.24
CA ILE A 563 10.85 -22.40 23.19
C ILE A 563 9.39 -22.92 23.19
N ILE A 564 8.69 -22.74 24.30
CA ILE A 564 7.28 -23.13 24.44
C ILE A 564 6.27 -22.05 24.03
N THR A 565 6.71 -20.82 23.78
CA THR A 565 5.84 -19.70 23.41
C THR A 565 5.21 -19.96 22.04
N PRO A 566 3.87 -19.92 21.92
CA PRO A 566 3.23 -20.08 20.62
C PRO A 566 3.68 -19.01 19.61
N PRO A 567 3.93 -19.39 18.35
CA PRO A 567 4.34 -18.46 17.30
C PRO A 567 3.18 -17.57 16.81
N ASP A 568 1.95 -18.03 17.02
CA ASP A 568 0.72 -17.29 16.72
C ASP A 568 0.35 -16.41 17.93
N SER A 569 0.20 -15.11 17.69
CA SER A 569 -0.05 -14.09 18.72
C SER A 569 -1.39 -14.28 19.42
N VAL A 570 -2.41 -14.79 18.71
CA VAL A 570 -3.75 -15.07 19.23
C VAL A 570 -3.70 -16.29 20.14
N VAL A 571 -3.06 -17.37 19.69
CA VAL A 571 -2.85 -18.58 20.51
C VAL A 571 -2.01 -18.25 21.74
N LYS A 572 -0.94 -17.47 21.58
CA LYS A 572 -0.10 -17.00 22.68
C LYS A 572 -0.92 -16.23 23.71
N PHE A 573 -1.72 -15.27 23.26
CA PHE A 573 -2.60 -14.50 24.15
C PHE A 573 -3.61 -15.38 24.88
N LEU A 574 -4.26 -16.33 24.19
CA LEU A 574 -5.18 -17.27 24.83
C LEU A 574 -4.48 -18.12 25.89
N CYS A 575 -3.27 -18.64 25.60
CA CYS A 575 -2.48 -19.35 26.62
C CYS A 575 -2.20 -18.47 27.84
N ASP A 576 -1.86 -17.20 27.66
CA ASP A 576 -1.64 -16.28 28.78
C ASP A 576 -2.92 -16.04 29.58
N LEU A 577 -4.05 -15.85 28.89
CA LEU A 577 -5.36 -15.63 29.50
C LEU A 577 -5.80 -16.83 30.35
N PHE A 578 -5.60 -18.04 29.86
CA PHE A 578 -5.91 -19.28 30.58
C PHE A 578 -4.80 -19.73 31.54
N SER A 579 -3.72 -18.97 31.72
CA SER A 579 -2.68 -19.28 32.69
C SER A 579 -3.08 -18.99 34.14
N PHE A 580 -4.12 -18.17 34.36
CA PHE A 580 -4.63 -17.83 35.69
C PHE A 580 -6.15 -17.98 35.72
N SER A 581 -6.69 -18.43 36.86
CA SER A 581 -8.13 -18.69 37.02
C SER A 581 -8.98 -17.41 37.01
N ASP A 582 -8.45 -16.30 37.55
CA ASP A 582 -9.12 -15.00 37.55
C ASP A 582 -9.25 -14.39 36.14
N THR A 583 -8.21 -14.51 35.31
CA THR A 583 -8.26 -14.06 33.91
C THR A 583 -9.08 -15.01 33.03
N ALA A 584 -9.03 -16.32 33.28
CA ALA A 584 -9.88 -17.29 32.60
C ALA A 584 -11.38 -17.04 32.86
N ALA A 585 -11.74 -16.54 34.04
CA ALA A 585 -13.12 -16.21 34.39
C ALA A 585 -13.73 -15.05 33.58
N LEU A 586 -12.91 -14.30 32.82
CA LEU A 586 -13.38 -13.27 31.90
C LEU A 586 -14.08 -13.85 30.66
N ILE A 587 -13.80 -15.12 30.33
CA ILE A 587 -14.43 -15.81 29.20
C ILE A 587 -15.76 -16.41 29.64
N TYR A 588 -16.84 -16.07 28.93
CA TYR A 588 -18.14 -16.64 29.20
C TYR A 588 -18.19 -18.13 28.82
N HIS A 589 -19.12 -18.85 29.43
CA HIS A 589 -19.27 -20.28 29.20
C HIS A 589 -19.47 -20.64 27.72
N ASN A 590 -20.35 -19.92 27.02
CA ASN A 590 -20.63 -20.17 25.60
C ASN A 590 -19.38 -19.95 24.74
N ASP A 591 -18.58 -18.94 25.07
CA ASP A 591 -17.34 -18.63 24.37
C ASP A 591 -16.27 -19.69 24.64
N LEU A 592 -16.18 -20.20 25.88
CA LEU A 592 -15.30 -21.30 26.24
C LEU A 592 -15.62 -22.57 25.43
N ASP A 593 -16.91 -22.90 25.29
CA ASP A 593 -17.37 -24.03 24.47
C ASP A 593 -17.01 -23.85 22.99
N VAL A 594 -17.05 -22.61 22.47
CA VAL A 594 -16.62 -22.30 21.10
C VAL A 594 -15.10 -22.47 20.97
N ILE A 595 -14.30 -21.99 21.93
CA ILE A 595 -12.85 -22.17 21.93
C ILE A 595 -12.49 -23.66 21.90
N ILE A 596 -13.09 -24.48 22.78
CA ILE A 596 -12.83 -25.93 22.83
C ILE A 596 -13.21 -26.61 21.51
N GLU A 597 -14.35 -26.26 20.92
CA GLU A 597 -14.77 -26.78 19.62
C GLU A 597 -13.78 -26.42 18.51
N VAL A 598 -13.29 -25.18 18.49
CA VAL A 598 -12.27 -24.74 17.53
C VAL A 598 -10.96 -25.50 17.74
N ILE A 599 -10.51 -25.70 18.99
CA ILE A 599 -9.32 -26.51 19.28
C ILE A 599 -9.53 -27.93 18.75
N ASN A 600 -10.66 -28.57 19.04
CA ASN A 600 -10.96 -29.92 18.57
C ASN A 600 -10.96 -30.02 17.05
N ARG A 601 -11.58 -29.06 16.35
CA ARG A 601 -11.56 -29.00 14.88
C ARG A 601 -10.13 -28.88 14.35
N LYS A 602 -9.34 -27.93 14.87
CA LYS A 602 -7.94 -27.75 14.47
C LYS A 602 -7.13 -29.02 14.70
N MET A 603 -7.25 -29.65 15.87
CA MET A 603 -6.52 -30.89 16.15
C MET A 603 -6.88 -32.05 15.19
N ARG A 604 -8.09 -32.09 14.62
CA ARG A 604 -8.47 -33.08 13.59
C ARG A 604 -7.81 -32.79 12.24
N ASP A 605 -7.68 -31.51 11.90
CA ASP A 605 -7.16 -31.07 10.60
C ASP A 605 -5.62 -31.08 10.54
N GLU A 606 -4.94 -31.02 11.69
CA GLU A 606 -3.47 -30.96 11.77
C GLU A 606 -2.77 -32.31 11.51
N GLY A 607 -1.73 -32.27 10.66
CA GLY A 607 -0.89 -33.44 10.35
C GLY A 607 0.20 -33.74 11.40
N SER A 608 0.86 -34.89 11.30
CA SER A 608 1.85 -35.37 12.30
C SER A 608 3.08 -34.48 12.50
N ASN A 609 3.37 -33.56 11.57
CA ASN A 609 4.51 -32.63 11.62
C ASN A 609 4.08 -31.17 11.86
N SER A 610 2.89 -30.93 12.41
CA SER A 610 2.39 -29.58 12.68
C SER A 610 3.17 -28.86 13.78
N GLU A 611 3.57 -27.61 13.50
CA GLU A 611 4.14 -26.68 14.50
C GLU A 611 3.04 -26.11 15.44
N LEU A 612 1.77 -26.17 15.04
CA LEU A 612 0.65 -25.61 15.80
C LEU A 612 0.12 -26.56 16.87
N LEU A 613 0.12 -27.87 16.60
CA LEU A 613 -0.45 -28.90 17.48
C LEU A 613 0.06 -28.87 18.94
N PRO A 614 1.37 -28.74 19.24
CA PRO A 614 1.84 -28.64 20.62
C PRO A 614 1.28 -27.41 21.36
N HIS A 615 0.97 -26.33 20.65
CA HIS A 615 0.45 -25.10 21.24
C HIS A 615 -1.05 -25.20 21.51
N LEU A 616 -1.80 -25.90 20.66
CA LEU A 616 -3.21 -26.21 20.89
C LEU A 616 -3.41 -27.13 22.10
N LEU A 617 -2.56 -28.15 22.25
CA LEU A 617 -2.57 -29.04 23.41
C LEU A 617 -2.22 -28.29 24.71
N LEU A 618 -1.22 -27.40 24.65
CA LEU A 618 -0.89 -26.53 25.78
C LEU A 618 -2.06 -25.63 26.18
N LEU A 619 -2.74 -25.02 25.21
CA LEU A 619 -3.92 -24.20 25.46
C LEU A 619 -5.04 -25.03 26.11
N LEU A 620 -5.28 -26.25 25.63
CA LEU A 620 -6.26 -27.16 26.19
C LEU A 620 -5.94 -27.54 27.64
N ASP A 621 -4.69 -27.88 27.95
CA ASP A 621 -4.26 -28.15 29.33
C ASP A 621 -4.51 -26.95 30.26
N LEU A 622 -4.17 -25.74 29.81
CA LEU A 622 -4.38 -24.52 30.60
C LEU A 622 -5.86 -24.26 30.86
N ILE A 623 -6.72 -24.50 29.86
CA ILE A 623 -8.17 -24.44 30.01
C ILE A 623 -8.64 -25.46 31.05
N CYS A 624 -8.20 -26.71 30.97
CA CYS A 624 -8.55 -27.77 31.91
C CYS A 624 -8.11 -27.49 33.36
N ILE A 625 -6.97 -26.85 33.56
CA ILE A 625 -6.45 -26.53 34.90
C ILE A 625 -7.18 -25.34 35.52
N ASN A 626 -7.35 -24.25 34.76
CA ASN A 626 -7.71 -22.94 35.32
C ASN A 626 -9.17 -22.53 35.07
N SER A 627 -9.92 -23.28 34.26
CA SER A 627 -11.34 -23.01 33.98
C SER A 627 -12.24 -24.03 34.67
N ASN A 628 -13.40 -23.60 35.16
CA ASN A 628 -14.38 -24.50 35.78
C ASN A 628 -15.20 -25.25 34.70
N ILE A 629 -14.60 -26.31 34.16
CA ILE A 629 -15.21 -27.20 33.15
C ILE A 629 -16.15 -28.24 33.80
N VAL A 630 -15.92 -28.56 35.09
CA VAL A 630 -16.53 -29.68 35.82
C VAL A 630 -18.03 -29.50 36.05
N ASP A 631 -18.56 -28.29 36.17
CA ASP A 631 -19.96 -28.13 36.60
C ASP A 631 -21.00 -28.32 35.48
N LYS A 632 -20.63 -28.63 34.22
CA LYS A 632 -21.52 -28.32 33.07
C LYS A 632 -21.66 -29.34 31.93
N GLY A 633 -21.20 -30.59 32.09
CA GLY A 633 -21.64 -31.74 31.28
C GLY A 633 -21.69 -31.53 29.75
N SER A 634 -20.68 -30.88 29.15
CA SER A 634 -20.70 -30.62 27.70
C SER A 634 -20.25 -31.85 26.90
N SER A 635 -21.03 -32.23 25.88
CA SER A 635 -20.71 -33.32 24.94
C SER A 635 -19.33 -33.15 24.28
N LYS A 636 -18.87 -31.90 24.15
CA LYS A 636 -17.58 -31.52 23.57
C LYS A 636 -16.38 -32.08 24.34
N ILE A 637 -16.49 -32.30 25.66
CA ILE A 637 -15.39 -32.85 26.47
C ILE A 637 -15.16 -34.33 26.16
N HIS A 638 -16.23 -35.10 25.92
CA HIS A 638 -16.12 -36.49 25.49
C HIS A 638 -15.50 -36.61 24.10
N ASP A 639 -15.88 -35.74 23.16
CA ASP A 639 -15.25 -35.67 21.83
C ASP A 639 -13.75 -35.36 21.93
N THR A 640 -13.37 -34.52 22.92
CA THR A 640 -11.97 -34.17 23.21
C THR A 640 -11.20 -35.39 23.71
N GLU A 641 -11.79 -36.18 24.61
CA GLU A 641 -11.17 -37.40 25.15
C GLU A 641 -10.91 -38.46 24.06
N GLU A 642 -11.87 -38.68 23.17
CA GLU A 642 -11.74 -39.62 22.05
C GLU A 642 -10.62 -39.19 21.10
N LEU A 643 -10.57 -37.90 20.79
CA LEU A 643 -9.56 -37.32 19.91
C LEU A 643 -8.16 -37.39 20.53
N LEU A 644 -8.00 -37.06 21.81
CA LEU A 644 -6.72 -37.17 22.52
C LEU A 644 -6.25 -38.63 22.61
N SER A 645 -7.17 -39.58 22.76
CA SER A 645 -6.86 -41.01 22.71
C SER A 645 -6.29 -41.42 21.36
N SER A 646 -6.86 -40.90 20.27
CA SER A 646 -6.38 -41.13 18.90
C SER A 646 -5.01 -40.50 18.64
N ILE A 647 -4.79 -39.26 19.11
CA ILE A 647 -3.50 -38.55 18.98
C ILE A 647 -2.40 -39.26 19.78
N SER A 648 -2.70 -39.70 21.01
CA SER A 648 -1.71 -40.36 21.88
C SER A 648 -1.23 -41.72 21.34
N GLN A 649 -2.08 -42.41 20.56
CA GLN A 649 -1.74 -43.68 19.91
C GLN A 649 -0.92 -43.51 18.62
N THR A 650 -0.82 -42.29 18.09
CA THR A 650 -0.13 -42.06 16.82
C THR A 650 1.39 -42.05 17.02
N SER A 651 2.08 -43.00 16.37
CA SER A 651 3.51 -43.26 16.59
C SER A 651 4.42 -42.13 16.10
N SER A 652 4.00 -41.37 15.08
CA SER A 652 4.78 -40.34 14.38
C SER A 652 4.85 -38.96 15.07
N LEU A 653 4.14 -38.73 16.18
CA LEU A 653 4.19 -37.43 16.87
C LEU A 653 5.49 -37.20 17.67
N SER A 654 5.85 -35.92 17.78
CA SER A 654 6.93 -35.46 18.66
C SER A 654 6.70 -35.85 20.13
N LEU A 655 7.79 -36.03 20.89
CA LEU A 655 7.71 -36.37 22.31
C LEU A 655 6.92 -35.33 23.12
N ARG A 656 7.10 -34.04 22.80
CA ARG A 656 6.39 -32.93 23.45
C ARG A 656 4.87 -33.02 23.25
N CYS A 657 4.42 -33.31 22.03
CA CYS A 657 2.99 -33.49 21.76
C CYS A 657 2.41 -34.68 22.53
N LYS A 658 3.14 -35.79 22.60
CA LYS A 658 2.70 -36.98 23.36
C LYS A 658 2.57 -36.67 24.85
N THR A 659 3.54 -35.96 25.43
CA THR A 659 3.50 -35.55 26.85
C THR A 659 2.29 -34.65 27.13
N LEU A 660 2.08 -33.61 26.32
CA LEU A 660 0.94 -32.70 26.49
C LEU A 660 -0.40 -33.42 26.29
N ALA A 661 -0.55 -34.20 25.22
CA ALA A 661 -1.79 -34.96 24.96
C ALA A 661 -2.13 -35.94 26.10
N THR A 662 -1.12 -36.60 26.68
CA THR A 662 -1.32 -37.49 27.83
C THR A 662 -1.73 -36.69 29.07
N ALA A 663 -1.15 -35.51 29.30
CA ALA A 663 -1.52 -34.63 30.40
C ALA A 663 -2.98 -34.17 30.26
N SER A 664 -3.37 -33.69 29.07
CA SER A 664 -4.75 -33.27 28.77
C SER A 664 -5.73 -34.42 28.98
N GLN A 665 -5.38 -35.62 28.50
CA GLN A 665 -6.23 -36.79 28.63
C GLN A 665 -6.46 -37.17 30.10
N ASN A 666 -5.41 -37.12 30.93
CA ASN A 666 -5.53 -37.41 32.36
C ASN A 666 -6.39 -36.37 33.10
N GLN A 667 -6.23 -35.09 32.77
CA GLN A 667 -7.05 -34.01 33.35
C GLN A 667 -8.51 -34.14 32.96
N ILE A 668 -8.80 -34.38 31.67
CA ILE A 668 -10.17 -34.57 31.18
C ILE A 668 -10.83 -35.81 31.80
N LYS A 669 -10.10 -36.92 31.95
CA LYS A 669 -10.62 -38.11 32.65
C LYS A 669 -10.95 -37.82 34.11
N SER A 670 -10.14 -37.02 34.80
CA SER A 670 -10.44 -36.58 36.16
C SER A 670 -11.73 -35.72 36.22
N ILE A 671 -11.91 -34.83 35.25
CA ILE A 671 -13.11 -33.99 35.13
C ILE A 671 -14.35 -34.85 34.89
N ILE A 672 -14.30 -35.79 33.94
CA ILE A 672 -15.40 -36.73 33.63
C ILE A 672 -15.72 -37.62 34.84
N GLY A 673 -14.69 -38.14 35.53
CA GLY A 673 -14.87 -38.93 36.75
C GLY A 673 -15.62 -38.15 37.84
N SER A 674 -15.24 -36.89 38.07
CA SER A 674 -15.90 -36.03 39.06
C SER A 674 -17.34 -35.67 38.71
N LEU A 675 -17.70 -35.64 37.41
CA LEU A 675 -19.08 -35.48 36.95
C LEU A 675 -19.93 -36.72 37.26
N SER A 676 -19.37 -37.91 37.10
CA SER A 676 -20.06 -39.18 37.37
C SER A 676 -20.30 -39.46 38.86
N GLU A 677 -19.51 -38.87 39.75
CA GLU A 677 -19.71 -38.97 41.21
C GLU A 677 -20.74 -37.97 41.76
N LYS A 678 -21.06 -36.90 40.99
CA LYS A 678 -22.05 -35.87 41.35
C LYS A 678 -23.46 -36.16 40.82
N SER A 679 -23.62 -37.09 39.87
CA SER A 679 -24.90 -37.60 39.35
C SER A 679 -25.39 -38.80 40.15
#